data_AF-A0A840N3M0-F1
#
_entry.id   AF-A0A840N3M0-F1
#
_cell.length_a   1.000
_cell.length_b   1.000
_cell.length_c   1.000
_cell.angle_alpha   90.00
_cell.angle_beta   90.00
_cell.angle_gamma   90.00
#
_symmetry.space_group_name_H-M   'P 1'
#
loop_
_entity.id
_entity.type
_entity.pdbx_description
1 polymer ?
#
loop_
_entity_poly.entity_id
_entity_poly.type
_entity_poly.pdbx_seq_one_letter_code
_entity_poly.pdbx_strand_id
1 'polypeptide(L)'
;MTAHRKPAEPAVDFVRRHIGPSSRDIDAMLQTVGASSLQALMSETLPASIRLKAPLDLGKPLSEIDAITHMRGIAARNQVFTSLIGQGYSGTVLPAVIQRNILESPAWYTAYTPYQPEISQGRLEALFNFQTMICDLTGLDIANASLLDEGTAAAEAMALAERSSSVKTKAFFIDHEVHPQTLAVLRTRAEPLGWSLIVGDPARDVASADVFGALFQYPGTHGGLFDPRAAITALKAKGAITVVAADPLALTLVASPGDLGADIAIGSTQRFGVPMGYGGPHAAYMAVKDALKRSLPGRIVGLSVDSRGAPAYRLALQTREQHIRREKATSNICTAQVLLAVIASMYAVYHGPEGLTHIARTVHRRAAVLALGLRKLGFASLNDAYFDTITVAINGQRQAIISHAAHESINLRLNETTVSIALDETTTPAVVESVWRTFGGNLVYADIEKEARDALPPALNRTSKFLTHPVFHEHRSETELLRYMRKLSDRDLALDRAMIPLGSCTMKLNATTEMIPVTWPEFGGLHPFAPKEQAAGYHAMFATLEKWLADITGYDAVSLQPNSGAQGEYAGLLAIRAYHASRNEPHRKVCLIPSSAHGTNPASASMVGMDVVVVACDARGDVDVEDLRKKADEHANDLAAVMITYPSTHGVFEEHIREICDIVHGHGGQVYLDGANLNAQVGLARPGDYGADVSHLNLHKTFCIPHGGGGPGMGPIGVKKHLAPFLPANITNDSDAVVGPVSAAPYGSASILVISYIYILMMGGEGLTRATEVAILNANYIAKRLDPHFPVLYRNHNGRVAHECIVDPRGLKAGSGVTVDDIAKRLIDYGFHAPTMSFPVPGTLMIEPTESESKAELDRFCDAMIAIRREIADVESGRFKIEASPLRHAPHTVHDIAEDKWDRPYSRAEGCFPAGTSRTDKYWCPVGRVDNVHGDRNLVCSCPPVADYAQAAE
;
A
#
# COMPACT_ATOMS: atom_id res chain seq x y z
N MET A 1 27.40 9.14 44.91
CA MET A 1 28.42 8.13 44.59
C MET A 1 28.11 7.59 43.20
N THR A 2 28.94 7.93 42.21
CA THR A 2 28.82 7.45 40.83
C THR A 2 29.16 5.96 40.80
N ALA A 3 28.12 5.12 40.78
CA ALA A 3 28.29 3.71 40.47
C ALA A 3 28.98 3.59 39.10
N HIS A 4 30.07 2.83 39.03
CA HIS A 4 30.79 2.54 37.80
C HIS A 4 29.80 2.02 36.74
N ARG A 5 29.52 2.82 35.71
CA ARG A 5 28.89 2.32 34.47
C ARG A 5 29.79 1.19 33.95
N LYS A 6 29.20 0.03 33.64
CA LYS A 6 29.93 -1.06 32.99
C LYS A 6 30.49 -0.52 31.66
N PRO A 7 31.79 -0.72 31.33
CA PRO A 7 32.45 -0.03 30.22
C PRO A 7 31.94 -0.34 28.79
N ALA A 8 30.90 -1.16 28.63
CA ALA A 8 30.46 -1.70 27.33
C ALA A 8 28.96 -1.51 27.03
N GLU A 9 28.23 -0.71 27.80
CA GLU A 9 26.82 -0.41 27.50
C GLU A 9 26.70 0.88 26.66
N PRO A 10 25.87 0.88 25.59
CA PRO A 10 25.62 2.09 24.81
C PRO A 10 25.05 3.19 25.69
N ALA A 11 25.34 4.45 25.36
CA ALA A 11 24.94 5.59 26.20
C ALA A 11 23.41 5.72 26.34
N VAL A 12 22.65 5.27 25.34
CA VAL A 12 21.17 5.24 25.24
C VAL A 12 20.75 4.03 24.39
N ASP A 13 19.68 3.33 24.78
CA ASP A 13 19.07 2.23 24.01
C ASP A 13 18.10 2.75 22.92
N PHE A 14 17.70 1.87 21.98
CA PHE A 14 16.74 2.24 20.92
C PHE A 14 15.35 2.53 21.46
N VAL A 15 14.92 1.84 22.53
CA VAL A 15 13.60 2.04 23.17
C VAL A 15 13.40 3.51 23.57
N ARG A 16 14.45 4.15 24.11
CA ARG A 16 14.45 5.58 24.47
C ARG A 16 14.50 6.54 23.29
N ARG A 17 14.75 6.05 22.06
CA ARG A 17 14.64 6.82 20.81
C ARG A 17 13.27 6.66 20.18
N HIS A 18 12.73 5.45 20.26
CA HIS A 18 11.43 5.09 19.69
C HIS A 18 10.25 5.66 20.47
N ILE A 19 10.36 5.68 21.81
CA ILE A 19 9.31 6.16 22.72
C ILE A 19 9.57 7.63 23.06
N GLY A 20 8.62 8.50 22.70
CA GLY A 20 8.74 9.94 22.83
C GLY A 20 8.77 10.45 24.29
N PRO A 21 7.82 10.05 25.15
CA PRO A 21 7.78 10.52 26.53
C PRO A 21 8.96 10.01 27.37
N SER A 22 9.66 10.92 28.05
CA SER A 22 10.68 10.55 29.02
C SER A 22 10.04 9.91 30.27
N SER A 23 10.85 9.30 31.15
CA SER A 23 10.30 8.77 32.42
C SER A 23 9.62 9.86 33.26
N ARG A 24 10.13 11.10 33.25
CA ARG A 24 9.51 12.23 33.94
C ARG A 24 8.16 12.59 33.33
N ASP A 25 8.06 12.53 32.00
CA ASP A 25 6.83 12.85 31.29
C ASP A 25 5.77 11.78 31.55
N ILE A 26 6.16 10.50 31.53
CA ILE A 26 5.28 9.36 31.87
C ILE A 26 4.69 9.56 33.27
N ASP A 27 5.50 9.89 34.28
CA ASP A 27 5.02 10.13 35.65
C ASP A 27 4.01 11.30 35.70
N ALA A 28 4.28 12.40 35.00
CA ALA A 28 3.39 13.55 34.94
C ALA A 28 2.08 13.25 34.20
N MET A 29 2.14 12.46 33.13
CA MET A 29 0.97 12.04 32.37
C MET A 29 0.10 11.09 33.18
N LEU A 30 0.70 10.15 33.92
CA LEU A 30 -0.01 9.24 34.84
C LEU A 30 -0.76 10.02 35.93
N GLN A 31 -0.15 11.06 36.51
CA GLN A 31 -0.82 11.95 37.46
C GLN A 31 -2.06 12.64 36.83
N THR A 32 -1.94 13.11 35.59
CA THR A 32 -3.05 13.74 34.86
C THR A 32 -4.18 12.75 34.59
N VAL A 33 -3.82 11.55 34.14
CA VAL A 33 -4.73 10.44 33.85
C VAL A 33 -5.37 9.88 35.14
N GLY A 34 -4.73 10.09 36.30
CA GLY A 34 -5.18 9.59 37.59
C GLY A 34 -4.85 8.11 37.83
N ALA A 35 -3.76 7.61 37.24
CA ALA A 35 -3.27 6.25 37.44
C ALA A 35 -1.97 6.27 38.27
N SER A 36 -1.76 5.30 39.16
CA SER A 36 -0.59 5.25 40.05
C SER A 36 0.69 4.72 39.38
N SER A 37 0.53 3.97 38.28
CA SER A 37 1.62 3.42 37.47
C SER A 37 1.10 3.01 36.08
N LEU A 38 2.00 2.72 35.14
CA LEU A 38 1.63 2.10 33.86
C LEU A 38 0.90 0.76 34.08
N GLN A 39 1.37 -0.06 35.02
CA GLN A 39 0.74 -1.34 35.33
C GLN A 39 -0.70 -1.17 35.85
N ALA A 40 -0.94 -0.15 36.69
CA ALA A 40 -2.28 0.18 37.16
C ALA A 40 -3.17 0.62 35.98
N LEU A 41 -2.66 1.49 35.10
CA LEU A 41 -3.38 1.92 33.90
C LEU A 41 -3.74 0.73 32.99
N MET A 42 -2.79 -0.16 32.69
CA MET A 42 -3.05 -1.37 31.91
C MET A 42 -4.10 -2.24 32.61
N SER A 43 -4.06 -2.29 33.94
CA SER A 43 -4.99 -3.07 34.74
C SER A 43 -6.41 -2.53 34.75
N GLU A 44 -6.58 -1.24 34.56
CA GLU A 44 -7.88 -0.57 34.42
C GLU A 44 -8.38 -0.58 32.97
N THR A 45 -7.48 -0.78 32.00
CA THR A 45 -7.76 -0.65 30.56
C THR A 45 -8.09 -1.98 29.89
N LEU A 46 -7.26 -3.02 30.08
CA LEU A 46 -7.43 -4.33 29.43
C LEU A 46 -8.16 -5.33 30.33
N PRO A 47 -9.12 -6.12 29.83
CA PRO A 47 -9.76 -7.18 30.59
C PRO A 47 -8.75 -8.18 31.15
N ALA A 48 -8.91 -8.60 32.42
CA ALA A 48 -7.99 -9.54 33.05
C ALA A 48 -7.95 -10.92 32.35
N SER A 49 -9.05 -11.29 31.68
CA SER A 49 -9.23 -12.58 31.00
C SER A 49 -8.33 -12.77 29.78
N ILE A 50 -7.82 -11.70 29.17
CA ILE A 50 -7.02 -11.76 27.93
C ILE A 50 -5.54 -11.45 28.14
N ARG A 51 -5.16 -11.02 29.35
CA ARG A 51 -3.79 -10.57 29.61
C ARG A 51 -2.80 -11.71 29.47
N LEU A 52 -1.69 -11.39 28.84
CA LEU A 52 -0.55 -12.25 28.73
C LEU A 52 0.02 -12.52 30.13
N LYS A 53 0.24 -13.80 30.45
CA LYS A 53 0.70 -14.23 31.78
C LYS A 53 2.22 -14.23 31.94
N ALA A 54 2.95 -14.30 30.82
CA ALA A 54 4.41 -14.35 30.79
C ALA A 54 4.91 -13.31 29.77
N PRO A 55 6.01 -12.59 30.05
CA PRO A 55 6.58 -11.63 29.10
C PRO A 55 6.90 -12.28 27.74
N LEU A 56 6.87 -11.47 26.67
CA LEU A 56 7.35 -11.92 25.37
C LEU A 56 8.86 -12.19 25.41
N ASP A 57 9.27 -13.39 25.03
CA ASP A 57 10.68 -13.76 24.87
C ASP A 57 11.04 -13.82 23.37
N LEU A 58 11.58 -12.71 22.87
CA LEU A 58 12.05 -12.58 21.49
C LEU A 58 13.59 -12.53 21.41
N GLY A 59 14.27 -12.81 22.52
CA GLY A 59 15.71 -12.61 22.68
C GLY A 59 16.08 -11.22 23.20
N LYS A 60 17.39 -11.03 23.43
CA LYS A 60 17.94 -9.78 23.97
C LYS A 60 17.89 -8.67 22.91
N PRO A 61 17.41 -7.46 23.24
CA PRO A 61 17.43 -6.34 22.29
C PRO A 61 18.86 -5.96 21.90
N LEU A 62 19.04 -5.57 20.65
CA LEU A 62 20.30 -5.07 20.10
C LEU A 62 20.36 -3.55 20.15
N SER A 63 21.57 -3.01 20.26
CA SER A 63 21.79 -1.59 19.98
C SER A 63 21.58 -1.31 18.49
N GLU A 64 21.35 -0.05 18.10
CA GLU A 64 21.21 0.33 16.69
C GLU A 64 22.43 -0.11 15.84
N ILE A 65 23.63 -0.01 16.41
CA ILE A 65 24.89 -0.40 15.74
C ILE A 65 24.99 -1.91 15.57
N ASP A 66 24.65 -2.66 16.62
CA ASP A 66 24.67 -4.13 16.59
C ASP A 66 23.59 -4.67 15.66
N ALA A 67 22.42 -4.02 15.61
CA ALA A 67 21.33 -4.38 14.72
C ALA A 67 21.73 -4.20 13.24
N ILE A 68 22.37 -3.09 12.87
CA ILE A 68 22.92 -2.91 11.51
C ILE A 68 23.99 -3.96 11.19
N THR A 69 24.87 -4.26 12.15
CA THR A 69 25.90 -5.30 11.97
C THR A 69 25.27 -6.68 11.75
N HIS A 70 24.24 -7.01 12.51
CA HIS A 70 23.44 -8.22 12.34
C HIS A 70 22.78 -8.28 10.97
N MET A 71 22.15 -7.18 10.54
CA MET A 71 21.54 -7.08 9.22
C MET A 71 22.56 -7.27 8.09
N ARG A 72 23.78 -6.72 8.20
CA ARG A 72 24.85 -6.99 7.23
C ARG A 72 25.23 -8.46 7.17
N GLY A 73 25.25 -9.14 8.31
CA GLY A 73 25.48 -10.59 8.39
C GLY A 73 24.38 -11.44 7.76
N ILE A 74 23.14 -10.95 7.71
CA ILE A 74 22.04 -11.57 6.96
C ILE A 74 22.19 -11.27 5.47
N ALA A 75 22.38 -9.99 5.11
CA ALA A 75 22.52 -9.52 3.74
C ALA A 75 23.65 -10.26 2.99
N ALA A 76 24.81 -10.45 3.63
CA ALA A 76 25.97 -11.14 3.05
C ALA A 76 25.72 -12.62 2.69
N ARG A 77 24.59 -13.21 3.09
CA ARG A 77 24.19 -14.57 2.70
C ARG A 77 23.38 -14.60 1.40
N ASN A 78 22.90 -13.44 0.95
CA ASN A 78 22.25 -13.32 -0.35
C ASN A 78 23.32 -13.17 -1.44
N GLN A 79 23.03 -13.70 -2.62
CA GLN A 79 23.89 -13.63 -3.80
C GLN A 79 23.20 -12.79 -4.87
N VAL A 80 23.77 -11.62 -5.18
CA VAL A 80 23.20 -10.71 -6.17
C VAL A 80 23.70 -11.10 -7.56
N PHE A 81 22.93 -11.93 -8.26
CA PHE A 81 23.22 -12.33 -9.64
C PHE A 81 22.54 -11.38 -10.64
N THR A 82 23.13 -11.27 -11.84
CA THR A 82 22.44 -10.62 -12.96
C THR A 82 21.26 -11.50 -13.37
N SER A 83 20.03 -11.05 -13.13
CA SER A 83 18.85 -11.88 -13.31
C SER A 83 18.07 -11.49 -14.55
N LEU A 84 18.14 -12.34 -15.58
CA LEU A 84 17.47 -12.18 -16.87
C LEU A 84 16.24 -13.09 -16.99
N ILE A 85 15.55 -13.32 -15.85
CA ILE A 85 14.38 -14.21 -15.75
C ILE A 85 13.14 -13.56 -16.39
N GLY A 86 12.96 -12.25 -16.21
CA GLY A 86 11.77 -11.54 -16.68
C GLY A 86 10.54 -11.82 -15.82
N GLN A 87 9.44 -12.21 -16.45
CA GLN A 87 8.15 -12.46 -15.76
C GLN A 87 7.64 -11.25 -14.95
N GLY A 88 7.74 -10.05 -15.52
CA GLY A 88 7.22 -8.81 -14.91
C GLY A 88 8.19 -8.12 -13.94
N TYR A 89 9.40 -8.66 -13.74
CA TYR A 89 10.46 -8.04 -12.96
C TYR A 89 11.72 -7.90 -13.81
N SER A 90 12.37 -6.75 -13.73
CA SER A 90 13.54 -6.43 -14.56
C SER A 90 14.53 -5.56 -13.79
N GLY A 91 15.83 -5.72 -14.07
CA GLY A 91 16.83 -4.79 -13.58
C GLY A 91 16.53 -3.38 -14.07
N THR A 92 16.66 -2.40 -13.18
CA THR A 92 16.50 -0.98 -13.49
C THR A 92 17.47 -0.15 -12.68
N VAL A 93 17.82 1.02 -13.18
CA VAL A 93 18.63 1.99 -12.47
C VAL A 93 17.70 2.95 -11.74
N LEU A 94 17.65 2.87 -10.41
CA LEU A 94 17.07 3.91 -9.58
C LEU A 94 18.02 5.13 -9.60
N PRO A 95 17.64 6.29 -10.17
CA PRO A 95 18.52 7.45 -10.19
C PRO A 95 18.89 7.85 -8.75
N ALA A 96 20.19 8.04 -8.47
CA ALA A 96 20.67 8.29 -7.11
C ALA A 96 20.03 9.54 -6.46
N VAL A 97 19.70 10.56 -7.26
CA VAL A 97 18.98 11.75 -6.80
C VAL A 97 17.55 11.42 -6.32
N ILE A 98 16.86 10.47 -6.96
CA ILE A 98 15.52 10.01 -6.55
C ILE A 98 15.64 9.10 -5.32
N GLN A 99 16.61 8.19 -5.30
CA GLN A 99 16.87 7.34 -4.13
C GLN A 99 17.05 8.21 -2.87
N ARG A 100 17.98 9.16 -2.94
CA ARG A 100 18.36 9.98 -1.79
C ARG A 100 17.25 10.94 -1.34
N ASN A 101 16.55 11.56 -2.29
CA ASN A 101 15.63 12.67 -1.98
C ASN A 101 14.15 12.28 -1.93
N ILE A 102 13.81 11.02 -2.25
CA ILE A 102 12.45 10.46 -2.09
C ILE A 102 12.48 9.19 -1.23
N LEU A 103 13.12 8.12 -1.70
CA LEU A 103 13.07 6.82 -1.02
C LEU A 103 13.74 6.87 0.37
N GLU A 104 14.83 7.62 0.49
CA GLU A 104 15.59 7.82 1.74
C GLU A 104 15.24 9.14 2.45
N SER A 105 14.14 9.80 2.03
CA SER A 105 13.71 11.10 2.58
C SER A 105 12.42 10.99 3.42
N PRO A 106 12.48 11.22 4.74
CA PRO A 106 11.30 11.10 5.62
C PRO A 106 10.18 12.07 5.25
N ALA A 107 10.49 13.20 4.61
CA ALA A 107 9.49 14.14 4.11
C ALA A 107 8.56 13.52 3.05
N TRP A 108 8.97 12.44 2.40
CA TRP A 108 8.17 11.71 1.40
C TRP A 108 7.54 10.43 1.94
N TYR A 109 8.24 9.69 2.80
CA TYR A 109 7.76 8.37 3.22
C TYR A 109 6.97 8.35 4.53
N THR A 110 7.01 9.40 5.36
CA THR A 110 6.37 9.35 6.69
C THR A 110 4.90 9.81 6.71
N ALA A 111 4.46 10.63 5.75
CA ALA A 111 3.05 10.98 5.62
C ALA A 111 2.23 9.76 5.17
N TYR A 112 0.90 9.82 5.33
CA TYR A 112 -0.01 8.80 4.82
C TYR A 112 -0.93 9.33 3.71
N THR A 113 -1.99 8.57 3.41
CA THR A 113 -3.00 8.89 2.40
C THR A 113 -3.40 10.38 2.47
N PRO A 114 -3.46 11.10 1.34
CA PRO A 114 -3.70 12.55 1.31
C PRO A 114 -5.17 12.91 1.59
N TYR A 115 -5.67 12.54 2.78
CA TYR A 115 -7.03 12.85 3.25
C TYR A 115 -7.24 14.36 3.46
N GLN A 116 -6.18 15.09 3.81
CA GLN A 116 -6.16 16.55 3.91
C GLN A 116 -5.44 17.12 2.68
N PRO A 117 -6.15 17.38 1.55
CA PRO A 117 -5.51 17.74 0.29
C PRO A 117 -4.69 19.03 0.39
N GLU A 118 -5.11 19.98 1.22
CA GLU A 118 -4.48 21.29 1.36
C GLU A 118 -3.03 21.19 1.85
N ILE A 119 -2.70 20.17 2.64
CA ILE A 119 -1.35 19.90 3.16
C ILE A 119 -0.69 18.67 2.52
N SER A 120 -1.15 18.33 1.32
CA SER A 120 -0.73 17.14 0.57
C SER A 120 -0.57 17.38 -0.93
N GLN A 121 -0.46 18.65 -1.35
CA GLN A 121 -0.43 19.02 -2.77
C GLN A 121 0.80 18.48 -3.49
N GLY A 122 1.92 18.29 -2.78
CA GLY A 122 3.15 17.73 -3.33
C GLY A 122 2.97 16.30 -3.83
N ARG A 123 2.60 15.37 -2.95
CA ARG A 123 2.37 13.98 -3.35
C ARG A 123 1.15 13.80 -4.23
N LEU A 124 0.12 14.65 -4.09
CA LEU A 124 -1.01 14.65 -5.03
C LEU A 124 -0.58 15.05 -6.44
N GLU A 125 0.27 16.07 -6.61
CA GLU A 125 0.83 16.44 -7.91
C GLU A 125 1.69 15.31 -8.49
N ALA A 126 2.54 14.66 -7.68
CA ALA A 126 3.35 13.53 -8.14
C ALA A 126 2.49 12.32 -8.58
N LEU A 127 1.40 12.02 -7.87
CA LEU A 127 0.44 10.99 -8.26
C LEU A 127 -0.37 11.38 -9.51
N PHE A 128 -0.62 12.67 -9.70
CA PHE A 128 -1.25 13.18 -10.92
C PHE A 128 -0.30 13.07 -12.12
N ASN A 129 1.00 13.29 -11.92
CA ASN A 129 2.03 12.99 -12.92
C ASN A 129 2.06 11.49 -13.25
N PHE A 130 1.98 10.61 -12.24
CA PHE A 130 1.88 9.16 -12.44
C PHE A 130 0.68 8.79 -13.30
N GLN A 131 -0.52 9.29 -12.98
CA GLN A 131 -1.73 9.03 -13.77
C GLN A 131 -1.58 9.52 -15.22
N THR A 132 -1.05 10.72 -15.40
CA THR A 132 -0.81 11.30 -16.73
C THR A 132 0.17 10.46 -17.54
N MET A 133 1.28 10.04 -16.92
CA MET A 133 2.26 9.16 -17.53
C MET A 133 1.61 7.85 -18.01
N ILE A 134 0.78 7.23 -17.17
CA ILE A 134 0.09 6.00 -17.52
C ILE A 134 -0.95 6.21 -18.64
N CYS A 135 -1.79 7.26 -18.57
CA CYS A 135 -2.74 7.58 -19.63
C CYS A 135 -2.02 7.77 -20.97
N ASP A 136 -0.95 8.55 -21.01
CA ASP A 136 -0.17 8.80 -22.23
C ASP A 136 0.48 7.53 -22.77
N LEU A 137 1.11 6.71 -21.92
CA LEU A 137 1.75 5.47 -22.36
C LEU A 137 0.73 4.45 -22.86
N THR A 138 -0.40 4.33 -22.18
CA THR A 138 -1.43 3.32 -22.49
C THR A 138 -2.41 3.75 -23.57
N GLY A 139 -2.51 5.05 -23.86
CA GLY A 139 -3.50 5.62 -24.78
C GLY A 139 -4.95 5.54 -24.26
N LEU A 140 -5.13 5.46 -22.94
CA LEU A 140 -6.44 5.37 -22.28
C LEU A 140 -6.74 6.64 -21.46
N ASP A 141 -8.02 6.83 -21.16
CA ASP A 141 -8.54 8.12 -20.70
C ASP A 141 -8.19 8.41 -19.23
N ILE A 142 -8.31 7.42 -18.34
CA ILE A 142 -8.19 7.61 -16.88
C ILE A 142 -7.37 6.48 -16.25
N ALA A 143 -6.40 6.83 -15.41
CA ALA A 143 -5.62 5.90 -14.60
C ALA A 143 -5.84 6.14 -13.09
N ASN A 144 -5.63 5.10 -12.28
CA ASN A 144 -5.67 5.21 -10.82
C ASN A 144 -4.30 5.59 -10.21
N ALA A 145 -4.30 5.90 -8.91
CA ALA A 145 -3.14 6.25 -8.11
C ALA A 145 -2.52 5.01 -7.44
N SER A 146 -2.28 4.00 -8.29
CA SER A 146 -1.69 2.67 -8.06
C SER A 146 -2.58 1.56 -7.48
N LEU A 147 -2.16 0.33 -7.77
CA LEU A 147 -2.56 -0.95 -7.18
C LEU A 147 -1.34 -1.67 -6.59
N LEU A 148 -1.55 -2.87 -6.02
CA LEU A 148 -0.55 -3.57 -5.19
C LEU A 148 0.55 -4.26 -6.00
N ASP A 149 0.21 -4.99 -7.06
CA ASP A 149 1.11 -5.67 -8.00
C ASP A 149 0.35 -6.04 -9.29
N GLU A 150 1.05 -6.56 -10.31
CA GLU A 150 0.43 -6.87 -11.61
C GLU A 150 -0.63 -7.98 -11.53
N GLY A 151 -0.39 -9.02 -10.71
CA GLY A 151 -1.34 -10.13 -10.55
C GLY A 151 -2.65 -9.68 -9.91
N THR A 152 -2.58 -8.85 -8.89
CA THR A 152 -3.75 -8.25 -8.24
C THR A 152 -4.43 -7.21 -9.15
N ALA A 153 -3.68 -6.45 -9.95
CA ALA A 153 -4.26 -5.55 -10.96
C ALA A 153 -5.05 -6.33 -12.04
N ALA A 154 -4.57 -7.51 -12.45
CA ALA A 154 -5.29 -8.39 -13.36
C ALA A 154 -6.58 -8.93 -12.73
N ALA A 155 -6.52 -9.34 -11.47
CA ALA A 155 -7.69 -9.78 -10.72
C ALA A 155 -8.75 -8.68 -10.57
N GLU A 156 -8.32 -7.44 -10.34
CA GLU A 156 -9.20 -6.28 -10.31
C GLU A 156 -9.78 -5.95 -11.70
N ALA A 157 -9.00 -6.09 -12.77
CA ALA A 157 -9.48 -5.87 -14.14
C ALA A 157 -10.56 -6.89 -14.52
N MET A 158 -10.38 -8.15 -14.12
CA MET A 158 -11.38 -9.21 -14.28
C MET A 158 -12.67 -8.87 -13.52
N ALA A 159 -12.58 -8.39 -12.28
CA ALA A 159 -13.76 -7.99 -11.50
C ALA A 159 -14.46 -6.75 -12.08
N LEU A 160 -13.70 -5.78 -12.57
CA LEU A 160 -14.24 -4.61 -13.27
C LEU A 160 -14.94 -5.02 -14.57
N ALA A 161 -14.34 -5.92 -15.35
CA ALA A 161 -14.92 -6.48 -16.57
C ALA A 161 -16.25 -7.19 -16.28
N GLU A 162 -16.32 -8.03 -15.25
CA GLU A 162 -17.56 -8.73 -14.88
C GLU A 162 -18.70 -7.76 -14.54
N ARG A 163 -18.40 -6.70 -13.75
CA ARG A 163 -19.39 -5.69 -13.37
C ARG A 163 -19.90 -4.84 -14.54
N SER A 164 -19.10 -4.72 -15.61
CA SER A 164 -19.31 -3.72 -16.68
C SER A 164 -19.66 -4.35 -18.02
N SER A 165 -19.42 -5.65 -18.18
CA SER A 165 -19.76 -6.41 -19.39
C SER A 165 -21.26 -6.56 -19.54
N SER A 166 -21.72 -6.58 -20.80
CA SER A 166 -23.11 -6.90 -21.12
C SER A 166 -23.38 -8.41 -21.17
N VAL A 167 -22.31 -9.21 -21.28
CA VAL A 167 -22.35 -10.68 -21.35
C VAL A 167 -22.67 -11.28 -19.98
N LYS A 168 -23.44 -12.38 -19.96
CA LYS A 168 -23.93 -13.01 -18.72
C LYS A 168 -23.20 -14.30 -18.31
N THR A 169 -22.36 -14.84 -19.18
CA THR A 169 -21.48 -15.97 -18.84
C THR A 169 -20.55 -15.62 -17.67
N LYS A 170 -20.06 -16.64 -16.97
CA LYS A 170 -19.06 -16.50 -15.89
C LYS A 170 -17.67 -16.90 -16.35
N ALA A 171 -17.46 -17.03 -17.66
CA ALA A 171 -16.17 -17.35 -18.24
C ALA A 171 -15.36 -16.08 -18.59
N PHE A 172 -14.05 -16.13 -18.31
CA PHE A 172 -13.08 -15.10 -18.66
C PHE A 172 -11.94 -15.72 -19.48
N PHE A 173 -11.60 -15.13 -20.61
CA PHE A 173 -10.51 -15.63 -21.46
C PHE A 173 -9.16 -15.11 -20.97
N ILE A 174 -8.14 -15.96 -20.97
CA ILE A 174 -6.77 -15.60 -20.62
C ILE A 174 -5.86 -16.09 -21.73
N ASP A 175 -5.06 -15.17 -22.27
CA ASP A 175 -3.97 -15.52 -23.15
C ASP A 175 -2.96 -16.46 -22.45
N HIS A 176 -2.62 -17.57 -23.10
CA HIS A 176 -1.59 -18.49 -22.63
C HIS A 176 -0.22 -17.83 -22.39
N GLU A 177 0.03 -16.66 -22.99
CA GLU A 177 1.25 -15.86 -22.78
C GLU A 177 1.18 -14.92 -21.56
N VAL A 178 0.13 -14.96 -20.74
CA VAL A 178 0.09 -14.24 -19.45
C VAL A 178 1.13 -14.81 -18.47
N HIS A 179 1.73 -13.94 -17.65
CA HIS A 179 2.69 -14.38 -16.65
C HIS A 179 2.11 -15.45 -15.70
N PRO A 180 2.85 -16.53 -15.38
CA PRO A 180 2.34 -17.63 -14.57
C PRO A 180 1.79 -17.21 -13.20
N GLN A 181 2.45 -16.27 -12.53
CA GLN A 181 1.99 -15.73 -11.24
C GLN A 181 0.69 -14.92 -11.39
N THR A 182 0.53 -14.20 -12.50
CA THR A 182 -0.69 -13.44 -12.80
C THR A 182 -1.87 -14.39 -13.02
N LEU A 183 -1.66 -15.46 -13.78
CA LEU A 183 -2.67 -16.52 -13.95
C LEU A 183 -3.02 -17.20 -12.62
N ALA A 184 -2.03 -17.45 -11.75
CA ALA A 184 -2.27 -18.05 -10.45
C ALA A 184 -3.13 -17.16 -9.55
N VAL A 185 -2.83 -15.86 -9.47
CA VAL A 185 -3.66 -14.90 -8.70
C VAL A 185 -5.06 -14.75 -9.29
N LEU A 186 -5.20 -14.75 -10.62
CA LEU A 186 -6.51 -14.76 -11.29
C LEU A 186 -7.34 -15.98 -10.91
N ARG A 187 -6.74 -17.19 -10.91
CA ARG A 187 -7.41 -18.42 -10.47
C ARG A 187 -7.90 -18.31 -9.03
N THR A 188 -7.04 -17.81 -8.14
CA THR A 188 -7.40 -17.61 -6.72
C THR A 188 -8.56 -16.62 -6.56
N ARG A 189 -8.61 -15.54 -7.35
CA ARG A 189 -9.71 -14.55 -7.30
C ARG A 189 -11.00 -15.06 -7.93
N ALA A 190 -10.90 -15.84 -9.01
CA ALA A 190 -12.04 -16.33 -9.78
C ALA A 190 -12.85 -17.41 -9.04
N GLU A 191 -12.15 -18.33 -8.37
CA GLU A 191 -12.73 -19.52 -7.74
C GLU A 191 -13.87 -19.21 -6.73
N PRO A 192 -13.69 -18.33 -5.72
CA PRO A 192 -14.75 -18.06 -4.75
C PRO A 192 -15.99 -17.39 -5.35
N LEU A 193 -15.82 -16.69 -6.48
CA LEU A 193 -16.88 -15.97 -7.19
C LEU A 193 -17.56 -16.82 -8.27
N GLY A 194 -17.14 -18.07 -8.43
CA GLY A 194 -17.69 -19.00 -9.42
C GLY A 194 -17.34 -18.62 -10.86
N TRP A 195 -16.23 -17.90 -11.08
CA TRP A 195 -15.76 -17.55 -12.42
C TRP A 195 -14.85 -18.66 -12.96
N SER A 196 -15.03 -19.01 -14.24
CA SER A 196 -14.20 -19.99 -14.93
C SER A 196 -13.20 -19.30 -15.84
N LEU A 197 -11.95 -19.76 -15.84
CA LEU A 197 -10.89 -19.19 -16.67
C LEU A 197 -10.62 -20.10 -17.88
N ILE A 198 -10.69 -19.54 -19.08
CA ILE A 198 -10.37 -20.23 -20.33
C ILE A 198 -9.00 -19.76 -20.78
N VAL A 199 -7.98 -20.61 -20.60
CA VAL A 199 -6.62 -20.32 -21.08
C VAL A 199 -6.49 -20.82 -22.51
N GLY A 200 -6.09 -19.96 -23.45
CA GLY A 200 -5.99 -20.31 -24.86
C GLY A 200 -5.14 -19.35 -25.69
N ASP A 201 -5.04 -19.64 -26.97
CA ASP A 201 -4.35 -18.82 -27.96
C ASP A 201 -5.31 -17.76 -28.53
N PRO A 202 -5.03 -16.46 -28.33
CA PRO A 202 -5.89 -15.38 -28.81
C PRO A 202 -6.21 -15.44 -30.30
N ALA A 203 -5.28 -15.90 -31.13
CA ALA A 203 -5.42 -15.92 -32.58
C ALA A 203 -6.40 -17.01 -33.06
N ARG A 204 -6.58 -18.08 -32.27
CA ARG A 204 -7.37 -19.26 -32.66
C ARG A 204 -8.66 -19.41 -31.86
N ASP A 205 -8.60 -19.16 -30.56
CA ASP A 205 -9.64 -19.64 -29.64
C ASP A 205 -10.72 -18.57 -29.33
N VAL A 206 -10.34 -17.28 -29.36
CA VAL A 206 -11.20 -16.14 -28.98
C VAL A 206 -12.47 -16.03 -29.82
N ALA A 207 -12.41 -16.34 -31.11
CA ALA A 207 -13.55 -16.22 -32.02
C ALA A 207 -14.73 -17.10 -31.58
N SER A 208 -14.46 -18.24 -30.94
CA SER A 208 -15.48 -19.18 -30.44
C SER A 208 -15.85 -18.98 -28.97
N ALA A 209 -15.06 -18.21 -28.22
CA ALA A 209 -15.25 -18.02 -26.79
C ALA A 209 -16.51 -17.17 -26.48
N ASP A 210 -17.31 -17.62 -25.51
CA ASP A 210 -18.38 -16.84 -24.86
C ASP A 210 -17.89 -16.44 -23.46
N VAL A 211 -17.37 -15.22 -23.35
CA VAL A 211 -16.68 -14.71 -22.17
C VAL A 211 -17.10 -13.29 -21.85
N PHE A 212 -17.16 -12.93 -20.57
CA PHE A 212 -17.49 -11.56 -20.16
C PHE A 212 -16.33 -10.59 -20.38
N GLY A 213 -15.11 -11.10 -20.49
CA GLY A 213 -13.92 -10.34 -20.84
C GLY A 213 -12.73 -11.23 -21.17
N ALA A 214 -11.63 -10.60 -21.54
CA ALA A 214 -10.37 -11.28 -21.83
C ALA A 214 -9.15 -10.48 -21.38
N LEU A 215 -8.08 -11.18 -20.97
CA LEU A 215 -6.77 -10.61 -20.68
C LEU A 215 -5.73 -11.10 -21.70
N PHE A 216 -5.01 -10.15 -22.30
CA PHE A 216 -3.86 -10.38 -23.18
C PHE A 216 -2.58 -9.82 -22.55
N GLN A 217 -1.43 -10.48 -22.75
CA GLN A 217 -0.14 -9.96 -22.28
C GLN A 217 0.64 -9.35 -23.46
N TYR A 218 1.21 -8.16 -23.28
CA TYR A 218 1.82 -7.38 -24.34
C TYR A 218 3.08 -6.61 -23.88
N PRO A 219 4.31 -7.11 -24.16
CA PRO A 219 4.63 -8.37 -24.85
C PRO A 219 4.28 -9.62 -24.02
N GLY A 220 4.17 -10.78 -24.68
CA GLY A 220 3.89 -12.06 -24.03
C GLY A 220 4.99 -12.50 -23.06
N THR A 221 4.66 -13.40 -22.12
CA THR A 221 5.58 -13.85 -21.07
C THR A 221 6.84 -14.54 -21.60
N HIS A 222 6.82 -15.12 -22.80
CA HIS A 222 8.00 -15.70 -23.46
C HIS A 222 8.64 -14.73 -24.46
N GLY A 223 8.16 -13.48 -24.53
CA GLY A 223 8.70 -12.38 -25.31
C GLY A 223 8.00 -12.10 -26.64
N GLY A 224 7.07 -12.97 -27.05
CA GLY A 224 6.35 -12.81 -28.32
C GLY A 224 5.53 -11.52 -28.38
N LEU A 225 5.66 -10.77 -29.47
CA LEU A 225 4.87 -9.56 -29.72
C LEU A 225 3.79 -9.85 -30.78
N PHE A 226 2.56 -10.05 -30.30
CA PHE A 226 1.37 -10.33 -31.12
C PHE A 226 0.53 -9.05 -31.34
N ASP A 227 -0.20 -8.97 -32.46
CA ASP A 227 -1.18 -7.91 -32.71
C ASP A 227 -2.59 -8.34 -32.25
N PRO A 228 -3.09 -7.82 -31.11
CA PRO A 228 -4.36 -8.25 -30.55
C PRO A 228 -5.59 -7.61 -31.20
N ARG A 229 -5.46 -6.70 -32.18
CA ARG A 229 -6.59 -5.92 -32.72
C ARG A 229 -7.74 -6.79 -33.21
N ALA A 230 -7.44 -7.91 -33.90
CA ALA A 230 -8.45 -8.82 -34.41
C ALA A 230 -9.23 -9.52 -33.28
N ALA A 231 -8.51 -10.01 -32.25
CA ALA A 231 -9.10 -10.66 -31.08
C ALA A 231 -9.95 -9.65 -30.26
N ILE A 232 -9.43 -8.44 -30.04
CA ILE A 232 -10.13 -7.35 -29.36
C ILE A 232 -11.43 -7.01 -30.10
N THR A 233 -11.38 -6.84 -31.42
CA THR A 233 -12.56 -6.53 -32.24
C THR A 233 -13.63 -7.62 -32.13
N ALA A 234 -13.23 -8.88 -32.21
CA ALA A 234 -14.14 -10.02 -32.12
C ALA A 234 -14.84 -10.11 -30.74
N LEU A 235 -14.12 -9.88 -29.65
CA LEU A 235 -14.68 -9.88 -28.29
C LEU A 235 -15.65 -8.73 -28.06
N LYS A 236 -15.28 -7.53 -28.52
CA LYS A 236 -16.11 -6.34 -28.35
C LYS A 236 -17.40 -6.41 -29.14
N ALA A 237 -17.38 -7.05 -30.32
CA ALA A 237 -18.59 -7.33 -31.09
C ALA A 237 -19.60 -8.22 -30.32
N LYS A 238 -19.13 -9.00 -29.33
CA LYS A 238 -19.96 -9.80 -28.43
C LYS A 238 -20.28 -9.08 -27.10
N GLY A 239 -19.81 -7.85 -26.90
CA GLY A 239 -20.05 -7.07 -25.68
C GLY A 239 -19.12 -7.39 -24.50
N ALA A 240 -18.04 -8.14 -24.74
CA ALA A 240 -17.02 -8.47 -23.74
C ALA A 240 -16.02 -7.31 -23.54
N ILE A 241 -15.48 -7.18 -22.32
CA ILE A 241 -14.47 -6.16 -21.96
C ILE A 241 -13.06 -6.69 -22.23
N THR A 242 -12.22 -5.87 -22.88
CA THR A 242 -10.86 -6.28 -23.27
C THR A 242 -9.79 -5.62 -22.38
N VAL A 243 -8.90 -6.45 -21.84
CA VAL A 243 -7.81 -6.05 -20.92
C VAL A 243 -6.47 -6.40 -21.55
N VAL A 244 -5.50 -5.49 -21.47
CA VAL A 244 -4.12 -5.73 -21.88
C VAL A 244 -3.17 -5.49 -20.70
N ALA A 245 -2.44 -6.51 -20.28
CA ALA A 245 -1.30 -6.36 -19.38
C ALA A 245 -0.07 -5.93 -20.19
N ALA A 246 0.38 -4.68 -20.02
CA ALA A 246 1.40 -4.08 -20.85
C ALA A 246 2.59 -3.53 -20.07
N ASP A 247 3.80 -3.80 -20.59
CA ASP A 247 5.04 -3.26 -20.05
C ASP A 247 5.21 -1.78 -20.43
N PRO A 248 5.31 -0.84 -19.46
CA PRO A 248 5.32 0.58 -19.76
C PRO A 248 6.59 1.05 -20.50
N LEU A 249 7.72 0.33 -20.40
CA LEU A 249 8.92 0.66 -21.16
C LEU A 249 8.76 0.21 -22.62
N ALA A 250 8.21 -0.98 -22.86
CA ALA A 250 7.89 -1.46 -24.21
C ALA A 250 6.95 -0.49 -24.93
N LEU A 251 5.94 0.02 -24.23
CA LEU A 251 4.98 1.00 -24.77
C LEU A 251 5.60 2.30 -25.27
N THR A 252 6.87 2.59 -24.98
CA THR A 252 7.56 3.74 -25.59
C THR A 252 7.89 3.50 -27.08
N LEU A 253 7.97 2.23 -27.51
CA LEU A 253 8.32 1.84 -28.88
C LEU A 253 7.17 1.19 -29.64
N VAL A 254 6.25 0.52 -28.95
CA VAL A 254 5.14 -0.21 -29.57
C VAL A 254 3.78 0.46 -29.36
N ALA A 255 2.83 0.19 -30.25
CA ALA A 255 1.49 0.75 -30.24
C ALA A 255 0.82 0.57 -28.87
N SER A 256 0.17 1.63 -28.38
CA SER A 256 -0.45 1.64 -27.06
C SER A 256 -1.69 0.74 -27.01
N PRO A 257 -2.07 0.16 -25.86
CA PRO A 257 -3.31 -0.58 -25.69
C PRO A 257 -4.56 0.15 -26.21
N GLY A 258 -4.64 1.47 -26.01
CA GLY A 258 -5.70 2.33 -26.56
C GLY A 258 -5.72 2.33 -28.09
N ASP A 259 -4.56 2.49 -28.74
CA ASP A 259 -4.40 2.41 -30.20
C ASP A 259 -4.72 1.00 -30.75
N LEU A 260 -4.58 -0.04 -29.92
CA LEU A 260 -4.95 -1.43 -30.22
C LEU A 260 -6.45 -1.71 -29.98
N GLY A 261 -7.18 -0.78 -29.35
CA GLY A 261 -8.63 -0.84 -29.15
C GLY A 261 -9.09 -1.38 -27.78
N ALA A 262 -8.15 -1.65 -26.86
CA ALA A 262 -8.41 -2.17 -25.53
C ALA A 262 -9.33 -1.26 -24.70
N ASP A 263 -10.01 -1.81 -23.69
CA ASP A 263 -10.86 -1.02 -22.78
C ASP A 263 -10.16 -0.75 -21.45
N ILE A 264 -9.22 -1.63 -21.07
CA ILE A 264 -8.43 -1.57 -19.84
C ILE A 264 -6.97 -1.92 -20.17
N ALA A 265 -6.02 -1.20 -19.57
CA ALA A 265 -4.61 -1.55 -19.54
C ALA A 265 -4.13 -1.67 -18.08
N ILE A 266 -3.30 -2.67 -17.80
CA ILE A 266 -2.70 -2.91 -16.48
C ILE A 266 -1.22 -3.23 -16.63
N GLY A 267 -0.47 -3.18 -15.52
CA GLY A 267 0.92 -3.66 -15.49
C GLY A 267 1.66 -3.17 -14.26
N SER A 268 2.94 -3.52 -14.16
CA SER A 268 3.86 -3.00 -13.15
C SER A 268 4.65 -1.79 -13.67
N THR A 269 4.84 -0.76 -12.85
CA THR A 269 5.80 0.33 -13.14
C THR A 269 7.17 0.09 -12.51
N GLN A 270 7.49 -1.14 -12.08
CA GLN A 270 8.74 -1.46 -11.39
C GLN A 270 9.97 -0.99 -12.16
N ARG A 271 10.04 -1.28 -13.47
CA ARG A 271 11.21 -0.96 -14.29
C ARG A 271 11.41 0.53 -14.59
N PHE A 272 10.56 1.40 -14.03
CA PHE A 272 10.78 2.84 -13.99
C PHE A 272 11.47 3.24 -12.69
N GLY A 273 12.69 2.74 -12.50
CA GLY A 273 13.58 3.14 -11.42
C GLY A 273 13.23 2.58 -10.04
N VAL A 274 12.39 1.55 -9.91
CA VAL A 274 12.11 0.91 -8.60
C VAL A 274 12.85 -0.43 -8.51
N PRO A 275 13.67 -0.70 -7.48
CA PRO A 275 14.39 -1.98 -7.35
C PRO A 275 13.46 -3.20 -7.31
N MET A 276 13.91 -4.36 -7.80
CA MET A 276 13.10 -5.60 -7.81
C MET A 276 12.67 -6.05 -6.41
N GLY A 277 13.50 -5.80 -5.39
CA GLY A 277 13.15 -5.96 -3.98
C GLY A 277 12.71 -7.36 -3.57
N TYR A 278 13.16 -8.39 -4.29
CA TYR A 278 12.72 -9.78 -4.15
C TYR A 278 11.18 -9.94 -4.20
N GLY A 279 10.52 -9.09 -5.00
CA GLY A 279 9.08 -9.13 -5.23
C GLY A 279 8.37 -7.78 -5.10
N GLY A 280 8.94 -6.84 -4.35
CA GLY A 280 8.34 -5.53 -4.14
C GLY A 280 8.98 -4.72 -3.02
N PRO A 281 8.44 -3.51 -2.75
CA PRO A 281 7.16 -3.02 -3.27
C PRO A 281 7.27 -2.35 -4.64
N HIS A 282 6.22 -2.47 -5.47
CA HIS A 282 6.10 -1.83 -6.78
C HIS A 282 4.69 -1.31 -6.99
N ALA A 283 4.54 -0.13 -7.62
CA ALA A 283 3.23 0.34 -8.03
C ALA A 283 2.76 -0.39 -9.29
N ALA A 284 1.64 -1.11 -9.19
CA ALA A 284 0.91 -1.53 -10.37
C ALA A 284 -0.01 -0.40 -10.84
N TYR A 285 -0.30 -0.34 -12.14
CA TYR A 285 -1.22 0.63 -12.71
C TYR A 285 -2.47 -0.06 -13.26
N MET A 286 -3.58 0.68 -13.29
CA MET A 286 -4.74 0.37 -14.11
C MET A 286 -5.23 1.65 -14.79
N ALA A 287 -5.33 1.60 -16.11
CA ALA A 287 -5.95 2.63 -16.94
C ALA A 287 -7.16 2.08 -17.67
N VAL A 288 -8.17 2.93 -17.87
CA VAL A 288 -9.45 2.54 -18.46
C VAL A 288 -9.98 3.64 -19.38
N LYS A 289 -10.91 3.26 -20.26
CA LYS A 289 -11.76 4.24 -20.95
C LYS A 289 -12.65 5.01 -19.97
N ASP A 290 -12.99 6.24 -20.32
CA ASP A 290 -13.79 7.15 -19.48
C ASP A 290 -15.12 6.51 -19.04
N ALA A 291 -15.76 5.72 -19.91
CA ALA A 291 -17.00 5.00 -19.62
C ALA A 291 -16.90 4.05 -18.39
N LEU A 292 -15.70 3.60 -18.03
CA LEU A 292 -15.46 2.65 -16.94
C LEU A 292 -14.99 3.32 -15.63
N LYS A 293 -14.81 4.64 -15.60
CA LYS A 293 -14.20 5.37 -14.47
C LYS A 293 -14.88 5.17 -13.12
N ARG A 294 -16.20 4.95 -13.11
CA ARG A 294 -16.98 4.71 -11.89
C ARG A 294 -16.75 3.33 -11.28
N SER A 295 -16.17 2.40 -12.04
CA SER A 295 -15.86 1.02 -11.62
C SER A 295 -14.38 0.81 -11.30
N LEU A 296 -13.54 1.83 -11.50
CA LEU A 296 -12.09 1.77 -11.30
C LEU A 296 -11.75 1.52 -9.82
N PRO A 297 -10.88 0.56 -9.50
CA PRO A 297 -10.45 0.27 -8.13
C PRO A 297 -9.43 1.28 -7.62
N GLY A 298 -9.41 1.46 -6.30
CA GLY A 298 -8.43 2.30 -5.62
C GLY A 298 -8.64 3.81 -5.80
N ARG A 299 -7.63 4.57 -5.36
CA ARG A 299 -7.64 6.03 -5.36
C ARG A 299 -7.46 6.58 -6.77
N ILE A 300 -8.00 7.77 -7.01
CA ILE A 300 -7.75 8.58 -8.21
C ILE A 300 -7.49 10.00 -7.73
N VAL A 301 -6.45 10.67 -8.24
CA VAL A 301 -6.25 12.11 -8.04
C VAL A 301 -7.00 12.86 -9.14
N GLY A 302 -7.69 13.93 -8.76
CA GLY A 302 -8.35 14.85 -9.67
C GLY A 302 -8.00 16.30 -9.36
N LEU A 303 -8.05 17.13 -10.41
CA LEU A 303 -7.96 18.57 -10.30
C LEU A 303 -9.29 19.16 -9.83
N SER A 304 -9.22 20.15 -8.94
CA SER A 304 -10.32 20.98 -8.48
C SER A 304 -9.83 22.43 -8.32
N VAL A 305 -10.60 23.24 -7.61
CA VAL A 305 -10.24 24.60 -7.20
C VAL A 305 -10.25 24.75 -5.69
N ASP A 306 -9.46 25.68 -5.18
CA ASP A 306 -9.50 26.11 -3.79
C ASP A 306 -10.50 27.26 -3.55
N SER A 307 -10.61 27.72 -2.30
CA SER A 307 -11.49 28.82 -1.89
C SER A 307 -11.18 30.17 -2.55
N ARG A 308 -10.05 30.29 -3.27
CA ARG A 308 -9.65 31.47 -4.03
C ARG A 308 -9.82 31.27 -5.54
N GLY A 309 -10.37 30.12 -5.96
CA GLY A 309 -10.51 29.72 -7.36
C GLY A 309 -9.22 29.21 -8.00
N ALA A 310 -8.14 29.04 -7.23
CA ALA A 310 -6.87 28.56 -7.76
C ALA A 310 -6.89 27.03 -7.93
N PRO A 311 -6.19 26.47 -8.94
CA PRO A 311 -6.13 25.02 -9.13
C PRO A 311 -5.56 24.29 -7.90
N ALA A 312 -6.21 23.21 -7.49
CA ALA A 312 -5.78 22.38 -6.36
C ALA A 312 -6.14 20.91 -6.59
N TYR A 313 -5.26 20.00 -6.19
CA TYR A 313 -5.47 18.55 -6.34
C TYR A 313 -6.21 17.95 -5.14
N ARG A 314 -7.01 16.90 -5.37
CA ARG A 314 -7.60 16.05 -4.33
C ARG A 314 -7.80 14.60 -4.80
N LEU A 315 -8.11 13.69 -3.88
CA LEU A 315 -8.60 12.36 -4.26
C LEU A 315 -10.01 12.47 -4.83
N ALA A 316 -10.31 12.05 -6.06
CA ALA A 316 -11.61 12.18 -6.71
C ALA A 316 -12.46 10.89 -6.65
N LEU A 317 -13.78 11.04 -6.75
CA LEU A 317 -14.76 9.94 -6.79
C LEU A 317 -14.62 8.93 -5.64
N GLN A 318 -14.34 9.42 -4.43
CA GLN A 318 -14.04 8.59 -3.24
C GLN A 318 -15.19 7.67 -2.83
N THR A 319 -16.42 7.94 -3.29
CA THR A 319 -17.58 7.06 -3.05
C THR A 319 -17.42 5.65 -3.62
N ARG A 320 -16.43 5.38 -4.48
CA ARG A 320 -16.09 4.03 -4.95
C ARG A 320 -15.39 3.18 -3.89
N GLU A 321 -14.73 3.81 -2.93
CA GLU A 321 -13.77 3.19 -2.03
C GLU A 321 -14.43 2.58 -0.78
N GLN A 322 -13.71 1.63 -0.16
CA GLN A 322 -14.17 0.81 0.96
C GLN A 322 -14.68 1.62 2.17
N HIS A 323 -14.08 2.77 2.46
CA HIS A 323 -14.42 3.57 3.64
C HIS A 323 -15.79 4.26 3.54
N ILE A 324 -16.36 4.33 2.33
CA ILE A 324 -17.71 4.86 2.08
C ILE A 324 -18.68 3.73 1.71
N ARG A 325 -18.30 2.86 0.78
CA ARG A 325 -19.22 1.86 0.19
C ARG A 325 -19.15 0.46 0.78
N ARG A 326 -18.19 0.16 1.66
CA ARG A 326 -18.09 -1.12 2.37
C ARG A 326 -18.18 -2.31 1.40
N GLU A 327 -19.09 -3.27 1.59
CA GLU A 327 -19.30 -4.42 0.70
C GLU A 327 -19.64 -4.05 -0.75
N LYS A 328 -20.14 -2.83 -1.01
CA LYS A 328 -20.48 -2.33 -2.35
C LYS A 328 -19.35 -1.53 -3.01
N ALA A 329 -18.17 -1.50 -2.39
CA ALA A 329 -17.00 -0.85 -2.95
C ALA A 329 -16.52 -1.58 -4.21
N THR A 330 -15.76 -0.89 -5.06
CA THR A 330 -15.22 -1.49 -6.29
C THR A 330 -14.13 -2.53 -6.03
N SER A 331 -13.48 -2.45 -4.85
CA SER A 331 -12.39 -3.30 -4.37
C SER A 331 -12.26 -3.13 -2.85
N ASN A 332 -11.58 -4.06 -2.18
CA ASN A 332 -11.21 -3.94 -0.77
C ASN A 332 -9.92 -3.11 -0.56
N ILE A 333 -9.23 -2.67 -1.61
CA ILE A 333 -7.95 -1.97 -1.48
C ILE A 333 -8.06 -0.70 -0.62
N CYS A 334 -7.09 -0.52 0.29
CA CYS A 334 -6.95 0.66 1.14
C CYS A 334 -5.52 1.21 1.01
N THR A 335 -4.54 0.69 1.74
CA THR A 335 -3.11 0.94 1.44
C THR A 335 -2.79 0.42 0.04
N ALA A 336 -2.10 1.23 -0.77
CA ALA A 336 -1.66 0.87 -2.12
C ALA A 336 -0.12 0.97 -2.20
N GLN A 337 0.43 1.64 -3.22
CA GLN A 337 1.88 1.72 -3.48
C GLN A 337 2.33 3.15 -3.85
N VAL A 338 1.81 4.15 -3.11
CA VAL A 338 1.98 5.58 -3.44
C VAL A 338 3.43 6.00 -3.58
N LEU A 339 4.31 5.67 -2.62
CA LEU A 339 5.72 6.06 -2.67
C LEU A 339 6.41 5.55 -3.95
N LEU A 340 6.03 4.37 -4.42
CA LEU A 340 6.62 3.74 -5.60
C LEU A 340 6.04 4.31 -6.89
N ALA A 341 4.76 4.70 -6.88
CA ALA A 341 4.15 5.47 -7.95
C ALA A 341 4.81 6.86 -8.09
N VAL A 342 5.15 7.50 -6.95
CA VAL A 342 5.92 8.75 -6.92
C VAL A 342 7.30 8.54 -7.55
N ILE A 343 8.04 7.50 -7.17
CA ILE A 343 9.36 7.18 -7.76
C ILE A 343 9.23 6.98 -9.29
N ALA A 344 8.27 6.17 -9.74
CA ALA A 344 8.05 5.93 -11.17
C ALA A 344 7.68 7.21 -11.93
N SER A 345 6.86 8.09 -11.33
CA SER A 345 6.53 9.39 -11.91
C SER A 345 7.77 10.29 -12.05
N MET A 346 8.65 10.29 -11.04
CA MET A 346 9.86 11.10 -11.04
C MET A 346 10.91 10.54 -11.99
N TYR A 347 10.96 9.23 -12.16
CA TYR A 347 11.74 8.58 -13.20
C TYR A 347 11.30 9.07 -14.59
N ALA A 348 9.99 9.08 -14.86
CA ALA A 348 9.47 9.62 -16.12
C ALA A 348 9.68 11.13 -16.27
N VAL A 349 9.56 11.93 -15.21
CA VAL A 349 9.89 13.36 -15.22
C VAL A 349 11.38 13.59 -15.53
N TYR A 350 12.26 12.76 -14.98
CA TYR A 350 13.71 12.87 -15.15
C TYR A 350 14.23 12.32 -16.48
N HIS A 351 13.54 11.34 -17.08
CA HIS A 351 13.91 10.72 -18.37
C HIS A 351 13.12 11.22 -19.58
N GLY A 352 11.86 11.63 -19.38
CA GLY A 352 11.05 12.26 -20.42
C GLY A 352 10.78 11.29 -21.56
N PRO A 353 10.01 11.69 -22.58
CA PRO A 353 9.72 10.79 -23.69
C PRO A 353 11.00 10.38 -24.44
N GLU A 354 11.98 11.27 -24.59
CA GLU A 354 13.22 10.99 -25.32
C GLU A 354 14.13 10.01 -24.58
N GLY A 355 14.33 10.22 -23.27
CA GLY A 355 15.18 9.36 -22.46
C GLY A 355 14.57 7.98 -22.25
N LEU A 356 13.25 7.90 -22.00
CA LEU A 356 12.57 6.61 -21.90
C LEU A 356 12.62 5.84 -23.23
N THR A 357 12.40 6.52 -24.36
CA THR A 357 12.56 5.91 -25.70
C THR A 357 14.01 5.45 -25.92
N HIS A 358 15.00 6.23 -25.50
CA HIS A 358 16.41 5.86 -25.63
C HIS A 358 16.75 4.60 -24.82
N ILE A 359 16.27 4.52 -23.58
CA ILE A 359 16.43 3.34 -22.72
C ILE A 359 15.79 2.13 -23.40
N ALA A 360 14.53 2.23 -23.82
CA ALA A 360 13.82 1.13 -24.48
C ALA A 360 14.50 0.68 -25.77
N ARG A 361 14.96 1.60 -26.63
CA ARG A 361 15.70 1.26 -27.87
C ARG A 361 17.02 0.56 -27.57
N THR A 362 17.70 0.97 -26.50
CA THR A 362 18.96 0.35 -26.09
C THR A 362 18.74 -1.08 -25.62
N VAL A 363 17.72 -1.30 -24.77
CA VAL A 363 17.32 -2.65 -24.32
C VAL A 363 16.94 -3.51 -25.52
N HIS A 364 16.05 -3.01 -26.38
CA HIS A 364 15.60 -3.72 -27.58
C HIS A 364 16.77 -4.06 -28.52
N ARG A 365 17.68 -3.10 -28.75
CA ARG A 365 18.86 -3.32 -29.59
C ARG A 365 19.72 -4.44 -29.04
N ARG A 366 20.00 -4.44 -27.73
CA ARG A 366 20.78 -5.50 -27.08
C ARG A 366 20.08 -6.85 -27.18
N ALA A 367 18.75 -6.90 -27.09
CA ALA A 367 17.99 -8.13 -27.29
C ALA A 367 18.12 -8.64 -28.74
N ALA A 368 18.01 -7.76 -29.74
CA ALA A 368 18.23 -8.13 -31.14
C ALA A 368 19.65 -8.66 -31.40
N VAL A 369 20.66 -8.05 -30.79
CA VAL A 369 22.05 -8.52 -30.86
C VAL A 369 22.19 -9.90 -30.20
N LEU A 370 21.65 -10.07 -29.00
CA LEU A 370 21.64 -11.34 -28.27
C LEU A 370 21.04 -12.45 -29.12
N ALA A 371 19.83 -12.24 -29.71
CA ALA A 371 19.16 -13.21 -30.57
C ALA A 371 20.01 -13.60 -31.79
N LEU A 372 20.66 -12.64 -32.45
CA LEU A 372 21.52 -12.94 -33.59
C LEU A 372 22.73 -13.78 -33.17
N GLY A 373 23.37 -13.45 -32.05
CA GLY A 373 24.48 -14.23 -31.53
C GLY A 373 24.06 -15.66 -31.13
N LEU A 374 22.92 -15.81 -30.44
CA LEU A 374 22.34 -17.12 -30.12
C LEU A 374 22.05 -17.93 -31.38
N ARG A 375 21.50 -17.30 -32.43
CA ARG A 375 21.29 -17.94 -33.73
C ARG A 375 22.60 -18.44 -34.35
N LYS A 376 23.69 -17.65 -34.30
CA LYS A 376 25.02 -18.08 -34.77
C LYS A 376 25.59 -19.26 -33.97
N LEU A 377 25.17 -19.43 -32.73
CA LEU A 377 25.51 -20.57 -31.86
C LEU A 377 24.56 -21.78 -32.03
N GLY A 378 23.58 -21.71 -32.95
CA GLY A 378 22.62 -22.79 -33.19
C GLY A 378 21.34 -22.72 -32.35
N PHE A 379 21.12 -21.63 -31.62
CA PHE A 379 19.93 -21.38 -30.79
C PHE A 379 19.08 -20.27 -31.41
N ALA A 380 18.27 -20.62 -32.42
CA ALA A 380 17.34 -19.67 -33.01
C ALA A 380 16.23 -19.30 -32.02
N SER A 381 15.83 -18.01 -32.01
CA SER A 381 14.65 -17.55 -31.27
C SER A 381 13.39 -18.26 -31.78
N LEU A 382 12.52 -18.63 -30.86
CA LEU A 382 11.18 -19.15 -31.15
C LEU A 382 10.20 -18.03 -31.52
N ASN A 383 10.53 -16.78 -31.18
CA ASN A 383 9.75 -15.60 -31.52
C ASN A 383 10.50 -14.78 -32.58
N ASP A 384 9.83 -14.42 -33.66
CA ASP A 384 10.37 -13.50 -34.68
C ASP A 384 10.23 -12.03 -34.27
N ALA A 385 9.22 -11.71 -33.46
CA ALA A 385 8.92 -10.37 -32.98
C ALA A 385 8.92 -10.33 -31.45
N TYR A 386 9.68 -9.40 -30.88
CA TYR A 386 9.86 -9.25 -29.43
C TYR A 386 10.39 -7.86 -29.08
N PHE A 387 10.20 -7.45 -27.82
CA PHE A 387 10.81 -6.24 -27.28
C PHE A 387 12.18 -6.54 -26.64
N ASP A 388 12.20 -7.10 -25.44
CA ASP A 388 13.42 -7.34 -24.64
C ASP A 388 13.67 -8.81 -24.30
N THR A 389 12.67 -9.66 -24.55
CA THR A 389 12.66 -11.04 -24.10
C THR A 389 12.74 -12.00 -25.28
N ILE A 390 13.66 -12.95 -25.21
CA ILE A 390 13.92 -13.93 -26.26
C ILE A 390 13.75 -15.32 -25.66
N THR A 391 13.11 -16.23 -26.39
CA THR A 391 12.99 -17.63 -25.99
C THR A 391 13.64 -18.53 -27.03
N VAL A 392 14.50 -19.46 -26.59
CA VAL A 392 15.20 -20.43 -27.45
C VAL A 392 14.97 -21.86 -26.94
N ALA A 393 15.03 -22.84 -27.85
CA ALA A 393 15.02 -24.26 -27.47
C ALA A 393 16.36 -24.69 -26.84
N ILE A 394 16.30 -25.53 -25.81
CA ILE A 394 17.48 -25.99 -25.06
C ILE A 394 18.24 -27.12 -25.81
N ASN A 395 17.57 -27.87 -26.69
CA ASN A 395 18.16 -28.94 -27.50
C ASN A 395 18.98 -29.97 -26.68
N GLY A 396 18.51 -30.31 -25.46
CA GLY A 396 19.17 -31.26 -24.56
C GLY A 396 20.36 -30.71 -23.75
N GLN A 397 20.69 -29.41 -23.88
CA GLN A 397 21.85 -28.79 -23.22
C GLN A 397 21.55 -28.16 -21.86
N ARG A 398 20.42 -28.51 -21.23
CA ARG A 398 19.89 -27.84 -20.01
C ARG A 398 20.93 -27.74 -18.90
N GLN A 399 21.56 -28.87 -18.58
CA GLN A 399 22.50 -28.94 -17.46
C GLN A 399 23.78 -28.13 -17.72
N ALA A 400 24.25 -28.11 -18.98
CA ALA A 400 25.40 -27.29 -19.36
C ALA A 400 25.08 -25.80 -19.24
N ILE A 401 23.92 -25.37 -19.76
CA ILE A 401 23.47 -23.97 -19.66
C ILE A 401 23.34 -23.53 -18.20
N ILE A 402 22.73 -24.35 -17.33
CA ILE A 402 22.62 -24.05 -15.88
C ILE A 402 24.01 -23.90 -15.26
N SER A 403 24.91 -24.85 -15.52
CA SER A 403 26.26 -24.82 -14.95
C SER A 403 27.06 -23.60 -15.40
N HIS A 404 26.99 -23.25 -16.69
CA HIS A 404 27.70 -22.09 -17.22
C HIS A 404 27.06 -20.77 -16.74
N ALA A 405 25.72 -20.70 -16.67
CA ALA A 405 25.03 -19.52 -16.15
C ALA A 405 25.39 -19.25 -14.68
N ALA A 406 25.48 -20.29 -13.85
CA ALA A 406 25.97 -20.16 -12.48
C ALA A 406 27.42 -19.67 -12.42
N HIS A 407 28.31 -20.14 -13.31
CA HIS A 407 29.69 -19.67 -13.41
C HIS A 407 29.79 -18.19 -13.83
N GLU A 408 28.90 -17.73 -14.70
CA GLU A 408 28.80 -16.34 -15.14
C GLU A 408 28.00 -15.44 -14.18
N SER A 409 27.50 -15.98 -13.06
CA SER A 409 26.60 -15.27 -12.13
C SER A 409 25.34 -14.70 -12.80
N ILE A 410 24.73 -15.47 -13.70
CA ILE A 410 23.51 -15.13 -14.45
C ILE A 410 22.36 -16.06 -14.07
N ASN A 411 21.18 -15.50 -13.83
CA ASN A 411 19.93 -16.27 -13.77
C ASN A 411 19.16 -16.16 -15.09
N LEU A 412 18.68 -17.29 -15.59
CA LEU A 412 17.85 -17.41 -16.80
C LEU A 412 16.52 -18.08 -16.44
N ARG A 413 15.45 -17.79 -17.18
CA ARG A 413 14.17 -18.50 -17.01
C ARG A 413 14.20 -19.81 -17.78
N LEU A 414 14.46 -20.91 -17.08
CA LEU A 414 14.51 -22.25 -17.66
C LEU A 414 13.19 -23.00 -17.46
N ASN A 415 12.75 -23.73 -18.48
CA ASN A 415 11.84 -24.87 -18.33
C ASN A 415 12.53 -26.15 -18.87
N GLU A 416 11.78 -27.25 -19.06
CA GLU A 416 12.35 -28.51 -19.54
C GLU A 416 12.90 -28.44 -20.98
N THR A 417 12.36 -27.57 -21.83
CA THR A 417 12.63 -27.57 -23.28
C THR A 417 13.11 -26.23 -23.83
N THR A 418 12.92 -25.12 -23.11
CA THR A 418 13.23 -23.77 -23.55
C THR A 418 13.87 -22.93 -22.46
N VAL A 419 14.64 -21.92 -22.87
CA VAL A 419 15.14 -20.84 -22.02
C VAL A 419 14.59 -19.53 -22.52
N SER A 420 13.99 -18.74 -21.62
CA SER A 420 13.65 -17.34 -21.87
C SER A 420 14.68 -16.43 -21.19
N ILE A 421 15.04 -15.36 -21.88
CA ILE A 421 16.07 -14.40 -21.47
C ILE A 421 15.48 -13.00 -21.67
N ALA A 422 15.16 -12.32 -20.57
CA ALA A 422 14.63 -10.97 -20.57
C ALA A 422 15.75 -9.97 -20.28
N LEU A 423 16.07 -9.11 -21.24
CA LEU A 423 17.05 -8.05 -21.05
C LEU A 423 16.41 -6.80 -20.45
N ASP A 424 17.24 -5.95 -19.88
CA ASP A 424 16.77 -4.78 -19.14
C ASP A 424 17.75 -3.61 -19.20
N GLU A 425 17.41 -2.50 -18.52
CA GLU A 425 18.18 -1.26 -18.52
C GLU A 425 19.62 -1.46 -18.02
N THR A 426 19.85 -2.44 -17.14
CA THR A 426 21.15 -2.73 -16.53
C THR A 426 22.02 -3.63 -17.39
N THR A 427 21.45 -4.28 -18.41
CA THR A 427 22.16 -5.20 -19.31
C THR A 427 23.21 -4.47 -20.13
N THR A 428 24.49 -4.76 -19.94
CA THR A 428 25.59 -4.19 -20.75
C THR A 428 26.00 -5.12 -21.90
N PRO A 429 26.81 -4.66 -22.88
CA PRO A 429 27.44 -5.56 -23.87
C PRO A 429 28.15 -6.77 -23.25
N ALA A 430 28.84 -6.57 -22.12
CA ALA A 430 29.53 -7.65 -21.41
C ALA A 430 28.55 -8.69 -20.84
N VAL A 431 27.38 -8.27 -20.37
CA VAL A 431 26.30 -9.19 -19.95
C VAL A 431 25.82 -10.03 -21.13
N VAL A 432 25.60 -9.42 -22.30
CA VAL A 432 25.21 -10.16 -23.52
C VAL A 432 26.27 -11.20 -23.90
N GLU A 433 27.55 -10.86 -23.81
CA GLU A 433 28.65 -11.80 -24.06
C GLU A 433 28.70 -12.92 -23.02
N SER A 434 28.47 -12.62 -21.73
CA SER A 434 28.31 -13.63 -20.68
C SER A 434 27.15 -14.57 -20.97
N VAL A 435 26.01 -14.05 -21.45
CA VAL A 435 24.89 -14.90 -21.88
C VAL A 435 25.33 -15.84 -23.00
N TRP A 436 26.04 -15.37 -24.03
CA TRP A 436 26.56 -16.27 -25.08
C TRP A 436 27.51 -17.34 -24.53
N ARG A 437 28.35 -17.01 -23.53
CA ARG A 437 29.18 -18.00 -22.83
C ARG A 437 28.35 -19.06 -22.13
N THR A 438 27.16 -18.72 -21.60
CA THR A 438 26.26 -19.73 -21.02
C THR A 438 25.83 -20.81 -22.02
N PHE A 439 25.72 -20.44 -23.30
CA PHE A 439 25.42 -21.33 -24.43
C PHE A 439 26.68 -21.91 -25.11
N GLY A 440 27.86 -21.79 -24.48
CA GLY A 440 29.12 -22.31 -24.99
C GLY A 440 29.76 -21.48 -26.11
N GLY A 441 29.27 -20.26 -26.34
CA GLY A 441 29.79 -19.35 -27.35
C GLY A 441 30.88 -18.41 -26.82
N ASN A 442 31.79 -18.00 -27.70
CA ASN A 442 32.75 -16.92 -27.43
C ASN A 442 32.66 -15.90 -28.57
N LEU A 443 31.65 -15.03 -28.49
CA LEU A 443 31.36 -14.00 -29.48
C LEU A 443 31.66 -12.61 -28.91
N VAL A 444 31.97 -11.65 -29.78
CA VAL A 444 32.23 -10.25 -29.41
C VAL A 444 31.00 -9.41 -29.79
N TYR A 445 30.44 -8.67 -28.83
CA TYR A 445 29.20 -7.92 -29.01
C TYR A 445 29.27 -6.95 -30.19
N ALA A 446 30.36 -6.19 -30.30
CA ALA A 446 30.56 -5.17 -31.32
C ALA A 446 30.55 -5.72 -32.76
N ASP A 447 30.90 -7.00 -32.95
CA ASP A 447 30.88 -7.63 -34.26
C ASP A 447 29.49 -8.11 -34.64
N ILE A 448 28.76 -8.69 -33.70
CA ILE A 448 27.38 -9.13 -33.93
C ILE A 448 26.44 -7.92 -34.10
N GLU A 449 26.70 -6.84 -33.37
CA GLU A 449 25.88 -5.62 -33.42
C GLU A 449 25.81 -5.01 -34.82
N LYS A 450 26.87 -5.09 -35.62
CA LYS A 450 26.88 -4.52 -36.99
C LYS A 450 25.87 -5.21 -37.92
N GLU A 451 25.53 -6.46 -37.63
CA GLU A 451 24.66 -7.31 -38.47
C GLU A 451 23.23 -7.42 -37.92
N ALA A 452 23.00 -7.11 -36.64
CA ALA A 452 21.71 -7.27 -36.00
C ALA A 452 20.64 -6.37 -36.64
N ARG A 453 19.47 -6.94 -36.91
CA ARG A 453 18.29 -6.25 -37.45
C ARG A 453 17.29 -5.94 -36.34
N ASP A 454 16.44 -4.96 -36.58
CA ASP A 454 15.29 -4.66 -35.71
C ASP A 454 14.31 -5.83 -35.73
N ALA A 455 13.70 -6.14 -34.58
CA ALA A 455 12.72 -7.21 -34.43
C ALA A 455 11.30 -6.69 -34.15
N LEU A 456 11.10 -5.37 -34.05
CA LEU A 456 9.77 -4.79 -33.91
C LEU A 456 9.00 -4.81 -35.25
N PRO A 457 7.77 -5.36 -35.30
CA PRO A 457 6.94 -5.33 -36.49
C PRO A 457 6.51 -3.90 -36.83
N PRO A 458 6.64 -3.43 -38.09
CA PRO A 458 6.23 -2.08 -38.47
C PRO A 458 4.78 -1.73 -38.13
N ALA A 459 3.86 -2.70 -38.18
CA ALA A 459 2.43 -2.52 -37.85
C ALA A 459 2.14 -2.29 -36.36
N LEU A 460 3.12 -2.58 -35.50
CA LEU A 460 3.05 -2.39 -34.05
C LEU A 460 3.98 -1.28 -33.57
N ASN A 461 4.68 -0.57 -34.45
CA ASN A 461 5.48 0.57 -34.03
C ASN A 461 4.59 1.70 -33.48
N ARG A 462 5.01 2.30 -32.37
CA ARG A 462 4.35 3.48 -31.81
C ARG A 462 4.53 4.67 -32.74
N THR A 463 3.41 5.29 -33.09
CA THR A 463 3.38 6.56 -33.85
C THR A 463 2.82 7.71 -33.02
N SER A 464 2.08 7.41 -31.94
CA SER A 464 1.50 8.39 -31.03
C SER A 464 2.57 8.98 -30.11
N LYS A 465 2.51 10.30 -29.89
CA LYS A 465 3.34 10.99 -28.88
C LYS A 465 2.87 10.61 -27.47
N PHE A 466 3.75 10.79 -26.49
CA PHE A 466 3.47 10.56 -25.07
C PHE A 466 4.31 11.51 -24.22
N LEU A 467 3.89 11.74 -22.97
CA LEU A 467 4.52 12.65 -22.01
C LEU A 467 4.68 14.07 -22.54
N THR A 468 3.67 14.57 -23.27
CA THR A 468 3.76 15.89 -23.92
C THR A 468 3.55 17.06 -22.97
N HIS A 469 3.13 16.79 -21.73
CA HIS A 469 2.95 17.83 -20.71
C HIS A 469 4.30 18.41 -20.26
N PRO A 470 4.43 19.74 -20.05
CA PRO A 470 5.71 20.38 -19.72
C PRO A 470 6.46 19.79 -18.52
N VAL A 471 5.75 19.24 -17.53
CA VAL A 471 6.37 18.60 -16.35
C VAL A 471 7.40 17.52 -16.72
N PHE A 472 7.22 16.81 -17.84
CA PHE A 472 8.14 15.77 -18.30
C PHE A 472 9.35 16.31 -19.11
N HIS A 473 9.35 17.62 -19.36
CA HIS A 473 10.37 18.32 -20.16
C HIS A 473 11.16 19.37 -19.36
N GLU A 474 10.64 19.88 -18.24
CA GLU A 474 11.21 21.00 -17.47
C GLU A 474 12.24 20.61 -16.40
N HIS A 475 12.33 19.34 -16.01
CA HIS A 475 13.11 18.90 -14.84
C HIS A 475 14.16 17.85 -15.20
N ARG A 476 14.97 18.15 -16.23
CA ARG A 476 15.87 17.19 -16.89
C ARG A 476 17.26 17.14 -16.26
N SER A 477 17.74 18.25 -15.69
CA SER A 477 18.99 18.26 -14.94
C SER A 477 18.77 17.79 -13.50
N GLU A 478 19.81 17.22 -12.89
CA GLU A 478 19.73 16.78 -11.50
C GLU A 478 19.36 17.94 -10.55
N THR A 479 19.84 19.16 -10.84
CA THR A 479 19.49 20.35 -10.04
C THR A 479 18.03 20.75 -10.16
N GLU A 480 17.46 20.69 -11.36
CA GLU A 480 16.03 20.99 -11.56
C GLU A 480 15.15 19.94 -10.89
N LEU A 481 15.45 18.65 -11.06
CA LEU A 481 14.71 17.59 -10.40
C LEU A 481 14.82 17.68 -8.88
N LEU A 482 16.02 17.94 -8.34
CA LEU A 482 16.22 18.15 -6.91
C LEU A 482 15.32 19.28 -6.38
N ARG A 483 15.26 20.41 -7.09
CA ARG A 483 14.39 21.55 -6.73
C ARG A 483 12.91 21.19 -6.86
N TYR A 484 12.53 20.44 -7.88
CA TYR A 484 11.14 20.01 -8.07
C TYR A 484 10.69 19.09 -6.94
N MET A 485 11.45 18.03 -6.64
CA MET A 485 11.15 17.13 -5.52
C MET A 485 11.11 17.89 -4.19
N ARG A 486 12.05 18.81 -3.96
CA ARG A 486 12.05 19.64 -2.75
C ARG A 486 10.79 20.52 -2.66
N LYS A 487 10.43 21.19 -3.75
CA LYS A 487 9.23 22.03 -3.85
C LYS A 487 7.97 21.23 -3.54
N LEU A 488 7.85 19.99 -4.03
CA LEU A 488 6.72 19.13 -3.72
C LEU A 488 6.73 18.68 -2.25
N SER A 489 7.87 18.24 -1.70
CA SER A 489 7.92 17.87 -0.27
C SER A 489 7.61 19.04 0.67
N ASP A 490 7.96 20.28 0.30
CA ASP A 490 7.63 21.46 1.11
C ASP A 490 6.13 21.79 1.12
N ARG A 491 5.35 21.25 0.17
CA ARG A 491 3.88 21.37 0.08
C ARG A 491 3.14 20.28 0.85
N ASP A 492 3.87 19.38 1.51
CA ASP A 492 3.32 18.27 2.27
C ASP A 492 3.68 18.41 3.75
N LEU A 493 2.72 18.11 4.62
CA LEU A 493 2.98 17.92 6.05
C LEU A 493 3.19 16.43 6.33
N ALA A 494 4.36 16.09 6.86
CA ALA A 494 4.80 14.75 7.21
C ALA A 494 5.33 14.70 8.66
N LEU A 495 5.78 13.52 9.15
CA LEU A 495 6.18 13.33 10.56
C LEU A 495 7.47 14.05 10.94
N ASP A 496 8.26 14.51 9.96
CA ASP A 496 9.42 15.35 10.20
C ASP A 496 9.05 16.79 10.62
N ARG A 497 7.76 17.16 10.58
CA ARG A 497 7.24 18.48 10.97
C ARG A 497 6.40 18.49 12.24
N ALA A 498 5.47 17.55 12.38
CA ALA A 498 4.53 17.50 13.50
C ALA A 498 3.90 16.12 13.63
N MET A 499 3.31 15.85 14.80
CA MET A 499 2.46 14.68 14.99
C MET A 499 1.32 14.66 13.97
N ILE A 500 1.05 13.47 13.40
CA ILE A 500 -0.11 13.20 12.55
C ILE A 500 -0.99 12.18 13.29
N PRO A 501 -1.96 12.60 14.13
CA PRO A 501 -2.64 11.71 15.06
C PRO A 501 -3.85 10.99 14.42
N LEU A 502 -3.63 10.35 13.27
CA LEU A 502 -4.66 9.61 12.53
C LEU A 502 -5.02 8.32 13.26
N GLY A 503 -6.24 8.26 13.83
CA GLY A 503 -6.85 7.03 14.35
C GLY A 503 -6.82 5.88 13.34
N SER A 504 -6.60 4.67 13.84
CA SER A 504 -6.44 3.42 13.08
C SER A 504 -5.27 3.42 12.09
N CYS A 505 -4.30 4.32 12.22
CA CYS A 505 -3.16 4.43 11.29
C CYS A 505 -1.81 4.22 11.96
N THR A 506 -1.70 4.39 13.29
CA THR A 506 -0.46 4.25 14.04
C THR A 506 0.72 4.96 13.39
N MET A 507 0.64 6.29 13.32
CA MET A 507 1.68 7.16 12.73
C MET A 507 2.92 7.27 13.66
N LYS A 508 3.55 6.12 13.95
CA LYS A 508 4.72 6.01 14.83
C LYS A 508 6.02 6.34 14.10
N LEU A 509 7.13 6.36 14.83
CA LEU A 509 8.46 6.52 14.25
C LEU A 509 8.76 5.44 13.19
N ASN A 510 9.23 5.87 12.03
CA ASN A 510 9.95 5.04 11.06
C ASN A 510 11.43 5.37 11.22
N ALA A 511 12.17 4.59 12.00
CA ALA A 511 13.51 4.99 12.41
C ALA A 511 14.50 4.88 11.24
N THR A 512 15.44 5.82 11.14
CA THR A 512 16.47 5.81 10.09
C THR A 512 17.25 4.49 10.08
N THR A 513 17.57 3.95 11.26
CA THR A 513 18.23 2.65 11.41
C THR A 513 17.42 1.52 10.78
N GLU A 514 16.09 1.58 10.85
CA GLU A 514 15.19 0.59 10.24
C GLU A 514 15.12 0.70 8.72
N MET A 515 15.25 1.93 8.20
CA MET A 515 15.15 2.22 6.77
C MET A 515 16.44 1.90 6.00
N ILE A 516 17.61 1.98 6.63
CA ILE A 516 18.92 1.81 5.97
C ILE A 516 19.03 0.51 5.14
N PRO A 517 18.61 -0.68 5.62
CA PRO A 517 18.78 -1.92 4.86
C PRO A 517 17.93 -2.02 3.60
N VAL A 518 16.85 -1.22 3.47
CA VAL A 518 15.92 -1.30 2.33
C VAL A 518 16.63 -1.06 1.01
N THR A 519 17.63 -0.16 0.99
CA THR A 519 18.38 0.21 -0.22
C THR A 519 19.68 -0.55 -0.42
N TRP A 520 19.96 -1.58 0.39
CA TRP A 520 21.12 -2.44 0.16
C TRP A 520 20.90 -3.35 -1.06
N PRO A 521 21.87 -3.48 -1.98
CA PRO A 521 21.73 -4.33 -3.16
C PRO A 521 21.35 -5.79 -2.84
N GLU A 522 21.80 -6.31 -1.71
CA GLU A 522 21.53 -7.67 -1.23
C GLU A 522 20.06 -7.90 -0.83
N PHE A 523 19.28 -6.84 -0.66
CA PHE A 523 17.82 -6.90 -0.47
C PHE A 523 17.09 -6.32 -1.68
N GLY A 524 17.45 -5.11 -2.12
CA GLY A 524 16.79 -4.43 -3.23
C GLY A 524 17.02 -5.04 -4.61
N GLY A 525 18.15 -5.74 -4.83
CA GLY A 525 18.60 -6.18 -6.15
C GLY A 525 18.18 -7.60 -6.56
N LEU A 526 17.66 -8.43 -5.65
CA LEU A 526 17.31 -9.81 -5.97
C LEU A 526 15.99 -9.91 -6.75
N HIS A 527 15.97 -10.80 -7.73
CA HIS A 527 14.76 -11.16 -8.48
C HIS A 527 13.87 -12.10 -7.63
N PRO A 528 12.54 -11.91 -7.56
CA PRO A 528 11.65 -12.74 -6.71
C PRO A 528 11.69 -14.24 -7.01
N PHE A 529 11.96 -14.60 -8.26
CA PHE A 529 12.06 -15.99 -8.72
C PHE A 529 13.51 -16.48 -8.90
N ALA A 530 14.49 -15.78 -8.30
CA ALA A 530 15.86 -16.29 -8.24
C ALA A 530 15.91 -17.64 -7.48
N PRO A 531 16.86 -18.53 -7.80
CA PRO A 531 17.07 -19.77 -7.06
C PRO A 531 17.16 -19.54 -5.55
N LYS A 532 16.49 -20.40 -4.78
CA LYS A 532 16.29 -20.25 -3.32
C LYS A 532 17.61 -20.08 -2.56
N GLU A 533 18.65 -20.78 -2.98
CA GLU A 533 19.99 -20.74 -2.42
C GLU A 533 20.66 -19.35 -2.53
N GLN A 534 20.28 -18.54 -3.53
CA GLN A 534 20.77 -17.17 -3.68
C GLN A 534 20.10 -16.19 -2.71
N ALA A 535 18.96 -16.58 -2.12
CA ALA A 535 18.20 -15.77 -1.17
C ALA A 535 18.29 -16.31 0.27
N ALA A 536 19.40 -16.97 0.63
CA ALA A 536 19.55 -17.61 1.94
C ALA A 536 19.42 -16.63 3.13
N GLY A 537 19.87 -15.38 2.97
CA GLY A 537 19.69 -14.31 3.96
C GLY A 537 18.21 -13.95 4.14
N TYR A 538 17.48 -13.77 3.04
CA TYR A 538 16.03 -13.55 3.06
C TYR A 538 15.30 -14.67 3.81
N HIS A 539 15.55 -15.93 3.47
CA HIS A 539 14.87 -17.06 4.11
C HIS A 539 15.20 -17.20 5.61
N ALA A 540 16.43 -16.88 6.03
CA ALA A 540 16.76 -16.83 7.45
C ALA A 540 16.01 -15.72 8.20
N MET A 541 15.87 -14.55 7.56
CA MET A 541 15.10 -13.42 8.09
C MET A 541 13.61 -13.76 8.17
N PHE A 542 13.02 -14.33 7.11
CA PHE A 542 11.62 -14.72 7.07
C PHE A 542 11.27 -15.72 8.17
N ALA A 543 12.03 -16.79 8.32
CA ALA A 543 11.78 -17.80 9.34
C ALA A 543 11.81 -17.21 10.77
N THR A 544 12.71 -16.25 11.01
CA THR A 544 12.79 -15.56 12.30
C THR A 544 11.62 -14.61 12.50
N LEU A 545 11.26 -13.83 11.47
CA LEU A 545 10.14 -12.89 11.52
C LEU A 545 8.80 -13.61 11.70
N GLU A 546 8.56 -14.69 10.95
CA GLU A 546 7.38 -15.55 11.08
C GLU A 546 7.23 -16.08 12.50
N LYS A 547 8.33 -16.57 13.08
CA LYS A 547 8.35 -17.03 14.48
C LYS A 547 7.99 -15.90 15.45
N TRP A 548 8.64 -14.74 15.35
CA TRP A 548 8.33 -13.61 16.24
C TRP A 548 6.89 -13.13 16.11
N LEU A 549 6.37 -13.03 14.89
CA LEU A 549 4.98 -12.64 14.66
C LEU A 549 4.01 -13.68 15.24
N ALA A 550 4.30 -14.98 15.11
CA ALA A 550 3.53 -16.04 15.77
C ALA A 550 3.58 -15.92 17.31
N ASP A 551 4.76 -15.70 17.90
CA ASP A 551 4.95 -15.56 19.35
C ASP A 551 4.21 -14.32 19.90
N ILE A 552 4.26 -13.19 19.17
CA ILE A 552 3.57 -11.92 19.49
C ILE A 552 2.05 -12.10 19.45
N THR A 553 1.54 -12.91 18.54
CA THR A 553 0.10 -13.03 18.28
C THR A 553 -0.56 -14.25 18.91
N GLY A 554 0.22 -15.23 19.36
CA GLY A 554 -0.28 -16.51 19.87
C GLY A 554 -0.77 -17.45 18.77
N TYR A 555 -0.34 -17.26 17.53
CA TYR A 555 -0.65 -18.14 16.39
C TYR A 555 0.41 -19.23 16.20
N ASP A 556 0.12 -20.20 15.32
CA ASP A 556 0.96 -21.38 15.11
C ASP A 556 1.74 -21.32 13.78
N ALA A 557 1.26 -20.55 12.80
CA ALA A 557 1.93 -20.34 11.51
C ALA A 557 1.67 -18.92 10.98
N VAL A 558 2.57 -18.42 10.13
CA VAL A 558 2.47 -17.10 9.51
C VAL A 558 2.72 -17.20 8.01
N SER A 559 1.94 -16.47 7.20
CA SER A 559 2.25 -16.20 5.80
C SER A 559 2.61 -14.74 5.60
N LEU A 560 3.77 -14.50 5.00
CA LEU A 560 4.27 -13.16 4.66
C LEU A 560 3.84 -12.71 3.24
N GLN A 561 3.03 -13.47 2.52
CA GLN A 561 2.68 -13.17 1.13
C GLN A 561 1.77 -11.93 0.93
N PRO A 562 0.73 -11.68 1.77
CA PRO A 562 -0.19 -10.58 1.50
C PRO A 562 0.49 -9.21 1.65
N ASN A 563 0.43 -8.39 0.60
CA ASN A 563 1.12 -7.10 0.47
C ASN A 563 0.27 -5.88 0.89
N SER A 564 -0.80 -6.09 1.66
CA SER A 564 -1.55 -5.04 2.35
C SER A 564 -2.45 -5.67 3.43
N GLY A 565 -2.96 -4.86 4.37
CA GLY A 565 -3.91 -5.37 5.38
C GLY A 565 -5.17 -5.97 4.76
N ALA A 566 -5.76 -5.30 3.76
CA ALA A 566 -6.92 -5.80 3.02
C ALA A 566 -6.64 -7.12 2.28
N GLN A 567 -5.42 -7.31 1.76
CA GLN A 567 -5.01 -8.60 1.21
C GLN A 567 -4.84 -9.68 2.28
N GLY A 568 -4.43 -9.31 3.49
CA GLY A 568 -4.40 -10.21 4.65
C GLY A 568 -5.79 -10.63 5.11
N GLU A 569 -6.78 -9.73 5.09
CA GLU A 569 -8.19 -10.08 5.27
C GLU A 569 -8.66 -11.08 4.22
N TYR A 570 -8.46 -10.77 2.95
CA TYR A 570 -8.79 -11.66 1.84
C TYR A 570 -8.14 -13.05 2.00
N ALA A 571 -6.84 -13.10 2.29
CA ALA A 571 -6.10 -14.34 2.48
C ALA A 571 -6.61 -15.16 3.68
N GLY A 572 -6.89 -14.51 4.81
CA GLY A 572 -7.40 -15.20 6.01
C GLY A 572 -8.80 -15.78 5.78
N LEU A 573 -9.68 -15.04 5.08
CA LEU A 573 -11.02 -15.53 4.74
C LEU A 573 -10.98 -16.67 3.70
N LEU A 574 -10.04 -16.64 2.75
CA LEU A 574 -9.79 -17.79 1.87
C LEU A 574 -9.36 -19.03 2.66
N ALA A 575 -8.47 -18.87 3.64
CA ALA A 575 -8.05 -19.98 4.50
C ALA A 575 -9.23 -20.57 5.29
N ILE A 576 -10.10 -19.72 5.85
CA ILE A 576 -11.34 -20.15 6.52
C ILE A 576 -12.27 -20.90 5.55
N ARG A 577 -12.48 -20.35 4.35
CA ARG A 577 -13.33 -20.98 3.33
C ARG A 577 -12.81 -22.35 2.93
N ALA A 578 -11.51 -22.46 2.68
CA ALA A 578 -10.87 -23.73 2.33
C ALA A 578 -10.92 -24.73 3.50
N TYR A 579 -10.78 -24.27 4.74
CA TYR A 579 -10.97 -25.10 5.92
C TYR A 579 -12.40 -25.68 6.00
N HIS A 580 -13.44 -24.86 5.80
CA HIS A 580 -14.83 -25.35 5.74
C HIS A 580 -15.03 -26.36 4.62
N ALA A 581 -14.50 -26.07 3.43
CA ALA A 581 -14.56 -27.00 2.30
C ALA A 581 -13.88 -28.35 2.60
N SER A 582 -12.73 -28.34 3.28
CA SER A 582 -11.99 -29.55 3.67
C SER A 582 -12.76 -30.46 4.64
N ARG A 583 -13.73 -29.88 5.35
CA ARG A 583 -14.63 -30.60 6.27
C ARG A 583 -15.96 -31.00 5.61
N ASN A 584 -16.08 -30.85 4.29
CA ASN A 584 -17.32 -31.02 3.53
C ASN A 584 -18.43 -30.04 3.94
N GLU A 585 -18.06 -28.83 4.39
CA GLU A 585 -18.99 -27.75 4.74
C GLU A 585 -18.90 -26.51 3.81
N PRO A 586 -18.79 -26.64 2.48
CA PRO A 586 -18.62 -25.50 1.57
C PRO A 586 -19.87 -24.59 1.49
N HIS A 587 -20.97 -24.99 2.11
CA HIS A 587 -22.20 -24.22 2.21
C HIS A 587 -22.11 -23.10 3.27
N ARG A 588 -21.13 -23.16 4.19
CA ARG A 588 -20.90 -22.11 5.18
C ARG A 588 -20.33 -20.86 4.49
N LYS A 589 -21.15 -19.82 4.35
CA LYS A 589 -20.83 -18.58 3.63
C LYS A 589 -21.19 -17.30 4.37
N VAL A 590 -21.91 -17.37 5.48
CA VAL A 590 -22.29 -16.19 6.24
C VAL A 590 -21.10 -15.65 7.04
N CYS A 591 -20.82 -14.36 6.86
CA CYS A 591 -19.80 -13.63 7.60
C CYS A 591 -20.46 -12.55 8.46
N LEU A 592 -20.40 -12.73 9.78
CA LEU A 592 -20.88 -11.75 10.75
C LEU A 592 -19.86 -10.61 10.86
N ILE A 593 -20.30 -9.36 10.68
CA ILE A 593 -19.41 -8.19 10.73
C ILE A 593 -20.06 -7.09 11.58
N PRO A 594 -19.45 -6.66 12.70
CA PRO A 594 -19.93 -5.52 13.47
C PRO A 594 -20.05 -4.25 12.63
N SER A 595 -21.08 -3.45 12.90
CA SER A 595 -21.32 -2.18 12.21
C SER A 595 -20.16 -1.18 12.33
N SER A 596 -19.34 -1.31 13.38
CA SER A 596 -18.13 -0.51 13.65
C SER A 596 -16.91 -0.95 12.84
N ALA A 597 -16.91 -2.14 12.22
CA ALA A 597 -15.75 -2.68 11.52
C ALA A 597 -15.29 -1.77 10.37
N HIS A 598 -13.99 -1.81 10.08
CA HIS A 598 -13.42 -1.08 8.95
C HIS A 598 -14.07 -1.51 7.62
N GLY A 599 -14.12 -0.60 6.65
CA GLY A 599 -14.82 -0.84 5.38
C GLY A 599 -14.17 -1.91 4.51
N THR A 600 -12.91 -2.26 4.78
CA THR A 600 -12.19 -3.37 4.13
C THR A 600 -12.81 -4.72 4.49
N ASN A 601 -13.21 -4.94 5.74
CA ASN A 601 -13.75 -6.21 6.22
C ASN A 601 -14.94 -6.70 5.34
N PRO A 602 -16.03 -5.94 5.17
CA PRO A 602 -17.15 -6.35 4.33
C PRO A 602 -16.78 -6.43 2.84
N ALA A 603 -15.85 -5.60 2.34
CA ALA A 603 -15.37 -5.69 0.97
C ALA A 603 -14.57 -6.99 0.73
N SER A 604 -13.70 -7.37 1.67
CA SER A 604 -12.90 -8.60 1.65
C SER A 604 -13.79 -9.85 1.75
N ALA A 605 -14.82 -9.82 2.61
CA ALA A 605 -15.81 -10.89 2.73
C ALA A 605 -16.60 -11.10 1.42
N SER A 606 -17.09 -10.02 0.82
CA SER A 606 -17.76 -10.11 -0.48
C SER A 606 -16.82 -10.65 -1.57
N MET A 607 -15.54 -10.29 -1.52
CA MET A 607 -14.53 -10.71 -2.49
C MET A 607 -14.18 -12.20 -2.43
N VAL A 608 -14.40 -12.87 -1.29
CA VAL A 608 -14.31 -14.34 -1.16
C VAL A 608 -15.66 -15.05 -1.31
N GLY A 609 -16.70 -14.34 -1.78
CA GLY A 609 -18.03 -14.91 -2.01
C GLY A 609 -18.80 -15.24 -0.74
N MET A 610 -18.52 -14.55 0.37
CA MET A 610 -19.29 -14.65 1.62
C MET A 610 -20.44 -13.63 1.66
N ASP A 611 -21.52 -14.00 2.35
CA ASP A 611 -22.68 -13.16 2.59
C ASP A 611 -22.48 -12.36 3.88
N VAL A 612 -22.43 -11.04 3.77
CA VAL A 612 -22.20 -10.15 4.92
C VAL A 612 -23.49 -9.94 5.71
N VAL A 613 -23.47 -10.31 6.99
CA VAL A 613 -24.55 -10.04 7.95
C VAL A 613 -24.03 -9.09 9.02
N VAL A 614 -24.60 -7.89 9.06
CA VAL A 614 -24.16 -6.84 9.98
C VAL A 614 -24.60 -7.17 11.41
N VAL A 615 -23.69 -7.09 12.37
CA VAL A 615 -23.98 -7.18 13.81
C VAL A 615 -24.05 -5.77 14.42
N ALA A 616 -25.03 -5.53 15.27
CA ALA A 616 -25.22 -4.24 15.93
C ALA A 616 -24.10 -3.95 16.94
N CYS A 617 -23.94 -2.66 17.27
CA CYS A 617 -23.16 -2.23 18.42
C CYS A 617 -24.10 -1.64 19.48
N ASP A 618 -23.77 -1.83 20.76
CA ASP A 618 -24.53 -1.28 21.88
C ASP A 618 -24.33 0.25 22.02
N ALA A 619 -25.02 0.87 22.99
CA ALA A 619 -24.92 2.32 23.22
C ALA A 619 -23.52 2.78 23.69
N ARG A 620 -22.67 1.86 24.17
CA ARG A 620 -21.27 2.10 24.54
C ARG A 620 -20.30 1.84 23.38
N GLY A 621 -20.83 1.44 22.22
CA GLY A 621 -20.06 1.14 21.03
C GLY A 621 -19.42 -0.26 21.02
N ASP A 622 -19.72 -1.10 22.00
CA ASP A 622 -19.25 -2.49 22.04
C ASP A 622 -20.07 -3.33 21.04
N VAL A 623 -19.57 -4.50 20.64
CA VAL A 623 -20.39 -5.46 19.87
C VAL A 623 -21.59 -5.88 20.72
N ASP A 624 -22.79 -5.82 20.15
CA ASP A 624 -24.00 -6.33 20.81
C ASP A 624 -23.95 -7.87 20.80
N VAL A 625 -23.56 -8.45 21.94
CA VAL A 625 -23.39 -9.90 22.10
C VAL A 625 -24.71 -10.66 21.95
N GLU A 626 -25.85 -10.06 22.32
CA GLU A 626 -27.16 -10.69 22.17
C GLU A 626 -27.60 -10.71 20.70
N ASP A 627 -27.40 -9.60 19.98
CA ASP A 627 -27.64 -9.56 18.53
C ASP A 627 -26.70 -10.52 17.77
N LEU A 628 -25.42 -10.59 18.18
CA LEU A 628 -24.46 -11.56 17.66
C LEU A 628 -24.93 -12.99 17.89
N ARG A 629 -25.37 -13.33 19.11
CA ARG A 629 -25.87 -14.67 19.46
C ARG A 629 -27.09 -15.02 18.63
N LYS A 630 -28.07 -14.11 18.55
CA LYS A 630 -29.26 -14.30 17.72
C LYS A 630 -28.91 -14.56 16.26
N LYS A 631 -27.99 -13.80 15.68
CA LYS A 631 -27.55 -14.00 14.29
C LYS A 631 -26.73 -15.28 14.10
N ALA A 632 -25.94 -15.66 15.08
CA ALA A 632 -25.25 -16.96 15.07
C ALA A 632 -26.24 -18.13 15.15
N ASP A 633 -27.30 -18.03 15.94
CA ASP A 633 -28.39 -19.02 16.00
C ASP A 633 -29.16 -19.08 14.66
N GLU A 634 -29.52 -17.92 14.10
CA GLU A 634 -30.21 -17.80 12.79
C GLU A 634 -29.40 -18.41 11.65
N HIS A 635 -28.07 -18.25 11.70
CA HIS A 635 -27.13 -18.69 10.68
C HIS A 635 -26.31 -19.93 11.09
N ALA A 636 -26.75 -20.71 12.08
CA ALA A 636 -25.96 -21.82 12.63
C ALA A 636 -25.46 -22.83 11.57
N ASN A 637 -26.29 -23.07 10.55
CA ASN A 637 -26.00 -24.02 9.48
C ASN A 637 -25.07 -23.45 8.40
N ASP A 638 -25.02 -22.12 8.22
CA ASP A 638 -24.30 -21.47 7.13
C ASP A 638 -23.25 -20.44 7.62
N LEU A 639 -23.04 -20.32 8.93
CA LEU A 639 -22.02 -19.45 9.54
C LEU A 639 -20.61 -19.92 9.16
N ALA A 640 -19.92 -19.08 8.40
CA ALA A 640 -18.53 -19.27 8.02
C ALA A 640 -17.58 -18.60 9.01
N ALA A 641 -17.83 -17.33 9.31
CA ALA A 641 -16.91 -16.53 10.10
C ALA A 641 -17.58 -15.36 10.83
N VAL A 642 -16.87 -14.82 11.83
CA VAL A 642 -17.02 -13.43 12.27
C VAL A 642 -15.75 -12.66 11.93
N MET A 643 -15.87 -11.39 11.56
CA MET A 643 -14.74 -10.46 11.49
C MET A 643 -14.86 -9.41 12.58
N ILE A 644 -13.93 -9.39 13.53
CA ILE A 644 -13.89 -8.44 14.65
C ILE A 644 -12.56 -7.68 14.69
N THR A 645 -12.57 -6.43 15.12
CA THR A 645 -11.35 -5.64 15.36
C THR A 645 -11.15 -5.55 16.87
N TYR A 646 -9.93 -5.78 17.37
CA TYR A 646 -9.68 -5.73 18.81
C TYR A 646 -8.34 -5.02 19.14
N PRO A 647 -8.31 -4.05 20.07
CA PRO A 647 -9.48 -3.31 20.56
C PRO A 647 -10.29 -2.73 19.40
N SER A 648 -11.58 -2.46 19.64
CA SER A 648 -12.51 -2.07 18.59
C SER A 648 -12.06 -0.78 17.88
N THR A 649 -12.64 -0.50 16.70
CA THR A 649 -12.42 0.77 15.99
C THR A 649 -12.91 1.99 16.79
N HIS A 650 -13.61 1.79 17.91
CA HIS A 650 -13.96 2.84 18.85
C HIS A 650 -12.85 3.17 19.85
N GLY A 651 -11.72 2.44 19.82
CA GLY A 651 -10.59 2.64 20.73
C GLY A 651 -10.81 2.11 22.14
N VAL A 652 -11.58 1.02 22.29
CA VAL A 652 -11.93 0.44 23.59
C VAL A 652 -11.70 -1.07 23.59
N PHE A 653 -11.22 -1.61 24.71
CA PHE A 653 -11.17 -3.05 24.95
C PHE A 653 -12.54 -3.55 25.45
N GLU A 654 -13.20 -4.36 24.63
CA GLU A 654 -14.47 -4.99 25.01
C GLU A 654 -14.23 -6.14 25.98
N GLU A 655 -15.08 -6.27 27.01
CA GLU A 655 -14.94 -7.28 28.08
C GLU A 655 -15.28 -8.71 27.61
N HIS A 656 -16.18 -8.82 26.63
CA HIS A 656 -16.82 -10.09 26.22
C HIS A 656 -16.17 -10.74 24.99
N ILE A 657 -14.95 -10.36 24.62
CA ILE A 657 -14.29 -10.87 23.40
C ILE A 657 -14.17 -12.40 23.35
N ARG A 658 -13.87 -13.05 24.48
CA ARG A 658 -13.83 -14.52 24.58
C ARG A 658 -15.21 -15.15 24.34
N GLU A 659 -16.25 -14.54 24.91
CA GLU A 659 -17.62 -15.01 24.74
C GLU A 659 -18.06 -14.89 23.27
N ILE A 660 -17.70 -13.81 22.58
CA ILE A 660 -17.94 -13.65 21.15
C ILE A 660 -17.27 -14.78 20.36
N CYS A 661 -16.00 -15.09 20.65
CA CYS A 661 -15.29 -16.21 20.02
C CYS A 661 -16.01 -17.54 20.30
N ASP A 662 -16.37 -17.81 21.56
CA ASP A 662 -17.02 -19.05 21.99
C ASP A 662 -18.39 -19.24 21.31
N ILE A 663 -19.18 -18.16 21.16
CA ILE A 663 -20.48 -18.20 20.45
C ILE A 663 -20.27 -18.61 18.99
N VAL A 664 -19.31 -18.00 18.30
CA VAL A 664 -19.06 -18.27 16.87
C VAL A 664 -18.52 -19.68 16.67
N HIS A 665 -17.58 -20.11 17.51
CA HIS A 665 -17.05 -21.49 17.51
C HIS A 665 -18.13 -22.52 17.82
N GLY A 666 -19.03 -22.22 18.77
CA GLY A 666 -20.16 -23.07 19.13
C GLY A 666 -21.14 -23.33 17.98
N HIS A 667 -21.18 -22.41 17.00
CA HIS A 667 -21.99 -22.52 15.78
C HIS A 667 -21.19 -22.98 14.54
N GLY A 668 -19.95 -23.45 14.74
CA GLY A 668 -19.10 -24.00 13.69
C GLY A 668 -18.38 -22.96 12.81
N GLY A 669 -18.53 -21.67 13.11
CA GLY A 669 -17.82 -20.58 12.43
C GLY A 669 -16.36 -20.46 12.87
N GLN A 670 -15.63 -19.56 12.22
CA GLN A 670 -14.25 -19.19 12.55
C GLN A 670 -14.14 -17.70 12.93
N VAL A 671 -13.15 -17.36 13.73
CA VAL A 671 -12.94 -15.99 14.21
C VAL A 671 -11.78 -15.36 13.45
N TYR A 672 -12.11 -14.44 12.55
CA TYR A 672 -11.14 -13.54 11.95
C TYR A 672 -11.01 -12.29 12.83
N LEU A 673 -9.80 -12.02 13.32
CA LEU A 673 -9.51 -10.81 14.08
C LEU A 673 -8.65 -9.85 13.26
N ASP A 674 -9.18 -8.69 12.94
CA ASP A 674 -8.47 -7.58 12.31
C ASP A 674 -7.42 -7.03 13.28
N GLY A 675 -6.14 -7.24 12.94
CA GLY A 675 -4.99 -6.85 13.75
C GLY A 675 -4.45 -5.46 13.44
N ALA A 676 -5.19 -4.59 12.75
CA ALA A 676 -4.79 -3.19 12.54
C ALA A 676 -4.52 -2.44 13.84
N ASN A 677 -5.21 -2.82 14.92
CA ASN A 677 -5.09 -2.22 16.26
C ASN A 677 -4.13 -2.98 17.19
N LEU A 678 -3.23 -3.81 16.65
CA LEU A 678 -2.28 -4.59 17.46
C LEU A 678 -1.31 -3.70 18.27
N ASN A 679 -1.16 -2.40 17.94
CA ASN A 679 -0.35 -1.47 18.75
C ASN A 679 -0.85 -1.30 20.19
N ALA A 680 -2.08 -1.70 20.50
CA ALA A 680 -2.61 -1.76 21.87
C ALA A 680 -2.39 -3.12 22.55
N GLN A 681 -1.91 -4.13 21.83
CA GLN A 681 -1.86 -5.52 22.31
C GLN A 681 -0.44 -6.08 22.48
N VAL A 682 0.55 -5.67 21.66
CA VAL A 682 1.88 -6.30 21.66
C VAL A 682 2.48 -6.31 23.07
N GLY A 683 2.74 -7.50 23.61
CA GLY A 683 3.29 -7.70 24.95
C GLY A 683 2.27 -7.72 26.10
N LEU A 684 1.00 -7.39 25.81
CA LEU A 684 -0.08 -7.31 26.80
C LEU A 684 -1.18 -8.37 26.58
N ALA A 685 -1.51 -8.68 25.33
CA ALA A 685 -2.52 -9.67 24.95
C ALA A 685 -2.15 -10.30 23.60
N ARG A 686 -2.64 -11.52 23.34
CA ARG A 686 -2.35 -12.27 22.11
C ARG A 686 -3.65 -12.79 21.50
N PRO A 687 -4.04 -12.36 20.28
CA PRO A 687 -5.24 -12.83 19.59
C PRO A 687 -5.53 -14.32 19.69
N GLY A 688 -4.51 -15.14 19.43
CA GLY A 688 -4.66 -16.59 19.46
C GLY A 688 -4.93 -17.17 20.86
N ASP A 689 -4.66 -16.45 21.95
CA ASP A 689 -4.88 -16.95 23.32
C ASP A 689 -6.30 -16.71 23.84
N TYR A 690 -7.06 -15.84 23.17
CA TYR A 690 -8.43 -15.49 23.56
C TYR A 690 -9.50 -15.86 22.52
N GLY A 691 -9.12 -16.64 21.49
CA GLY A 691 -10.07 -17.33 20.62
C GLY A 691 -10.04 -16.94 19.14
N ALA A 692 -9.17 -16.03 18.71
CA ALA A 692 -9.02 -15.75 17.29
C ALA A 692 -8.33 -16.93 16.56
N ASP A 693 -8.83 -17.27 15.37
CA ASP A 693 -8.29 -18.33 14.52
C ASP A 693 -7.27 -17.79 13.51
N VAL A 694 -7.48 -16.56 13.05
CA VAL A 694 -6.62 -15.88 12.08
C VAL A 694 -6.66 -14.37 12.26
N SER A 695 -5.52 -13.71 12.08
CA SER A 695 -5.43 -12.25 11.95
C SER A 695 -4.46 -11.85 10.86
N HIS A 696 -4.76 -10.76 10.17
CA HIS A 696 -3.71 -9.99 9.50
C HIS A 696 -3.05 -9.01 10.46
N LEU A 697 -1.82 -8.61 10.14
CA LEU A 697 -1.09 -7.55 10.85
C LEU A 697 -0.72 -6.44 9.87
N ASN A 698 -0.95 -5.16 10.21
CA ASN A 698 -0.42 -4.06 9.42
C ASN A 698 1.01 -3.74 9.85
N LEU A 699 2.01 -4.27 9.14
CA LEU A 699 3.41 -3.94 9.42
C LEU A 699 3.72 -2.44 9.24
N HIS A 700 2.96 -1.79 8.36
CA HIS A 700 3.00 -0.34 8.08
C HIS A 700 2.21 0.52 9.08
N LYS A 701 1.75 -0.09 10.17
CA LYS A 701 1.18 0.60 11.32
C LYS A 701 1.98 0.19 12.56
N THR A 702 1.77 -1.02 13.04
CA THR A 702 2.33 -1.49 14.32
C THR A 702 3.85 -1.72 14.27
N PHE A 703 4.42 -2.07 13.12
CA PHE A 703 5.81 -2.52 12.99
C PHE A 703 6.66 -1.67 12.03
N CYS A 704 6.40 -0.36 12.06
CA CYS A 704 7.28 0.71 11.55
C CYS A 704 7.54 0.79 10.05
N ILE A 705 6.96 -0.08 9.20
CA ILE A 705 7.02 0.16 7.74
C ILE A 705 6.42 1.55 7.46
N PRO A 706 7.08 2.42 6.67
CA PRO A 706 6.62 3.77 6.44
C PRO A 706 5.31 3.82 5.66
N HIS A 707 4.47 4.77 6.01
CA HIS A 707 3.16 4.99 5.42
C HIS A 707 3.19 5.40 3.95
N GLY A 708 4.29 6.00 3.47
CA GLY A 708 4.61 6.21 2.06
C GLY A 708 3.64 7.13 1.30
N GLY A 709 2.90 8.00 1.98
CA GLY A 709 1.84 8.81 1.39
C GLY A 709 0.56 8.02 1.04
N GLY A 710 0.46 6.76 1.48
CA GLY A 710 -0.64 5.84 1.16
C GLY A 710 -0.18 4.47 0.63
N GLY A 711 1.05 4.05 0.92
CA GLY A 711 1.68 2.81 0.48
C GLY A 711 3.18 2.98 0.25
N PRO A 712 4.02 2.00 0.62
CA PRO A 712 3.70 0.57 0.63
C PRO A 712 3.11 0.04 1.94
N GLY A 713 2.58 -1.17 1.90
CA GLY A 713 2.19 -1.94 3.07
C GLY A 713 2.62 -3.39 2.98
N MET A 714 2.56 -4.08 4.11
CA MET A 714 2.56 -5.55 4.22
C MET A 714 1.48 -5.95 5.23
N GLY A 715 0.78 -7.04 4.91
CA GLY A 715 -0.36 -7.57 5.68
C GLY A 715 -0.24 -9.05 6.00
N PRO A 716 0.89 -9.52 6.58
CA PRO A 716 1.06 -10.94 6.89
C PRO A 716 -0.08 -11.46 7.76
N ILE A 717 -0.44 -12.72 7.55
CA ILE A 717 -1.48 -13.39 8.35
C ILE A 717 -0.85 -14.38 9.31
N GLY A 718 -1.23 -14.33 10.58
CA GLY A 718 -1.00 -15.38 11.56
C GLY A 718 -2.25 -16.24 11.68
N VAL A 719 -2.07 -17.57 11.74
CA VAL A 719 -3.17 -18.53 11.81
C VAL A 719 -2.96 -19.59 12.89
N LYS A 720 -4.05 -20.09 13.45
CA LYS A 720 -4.04 -21.29 14.27
C LYS A 720 -3.72 -22.54 13.45
N LYS A 721 -3.23 -23.56 14.14
CA LYS A 721 -2.69 -24.79 13.55
C LYS A 721 -3.61 -25.45 12.52
N HIS A 722 -4.93 -25.44 12.74
CA HIS A 722 -5.90 -26.06 11.82
C HIS A 722 -6.08 -25.29 10.51
N LEU A 723 -5.75 -23.99 10.48
CA LEU A 723 -5.78 -23.16 9.27
C LEU A 723 -4.44 -23.14 8.52
N ALA A 724 -3.34 -23.57 9.13
CA ALA A 724 -2.00 -23.58 8.51
C ALA A 724 -1.92 -24.31 7.15
N PRO A 725 -2.59 -25.46 6.94
CA PRO A 725 -2.60 -26.13 5.62
C PRO A 725 -3.28 -25.34 4.49
N PHE A 726 -3.99 -24.26 4.82
CA PHE A 726 -4.76 -23.43 3.90
C PHE A 726 -4.18 -22.02 3.75
N LEU A 727 -2.94 -21.80 4.19
CA LEU A 727 -2.22 -20.56 3.91
C LEU A 727 -2.03 -20.39 2.38
N PRO A 728 -1.93 -19.14 1.87
CA PRO A 728 -1.70 -18.90 0.45
C PRO A 728 -0.46 -19.63 -0.07
N ALA A 729 -0.63 -20.32 -1.20
CA ALA A 729 0.43 -21.08 -1.87
C ALA A 729 1.65 -20.21 -2.20
N ASN A 730 2.85 -20.78 -2.05
CA ASN A 730 4.03 -20.24 -2.70
C ASN A 730 4.01 -20.58 -4.20
N ILE A 731 3.99 -19.54 -5.06
CA ILE A 731 3.92 -19.65 -6.53
C ILE A 731 4.95 -20.63 -7.12
N THR A 732 6.12 -20.77 -6.50
CA THR A 732 7.21 -21.59 -7.05
C THR A 732 7.29 -23.01 -6.50
N ASN A 733 6.69 -23.31 -5.34
CA ASN A 733 6.97 -24.54 -4.60
C ASN A 733 5.74 -25.36 -4.20
N ASP A 734 4.53 -24.77 -4.23
CA ASP A 734 3.35 -25.39 -3.61
C ASP A 734 2.26 -25.70 -4.64
N SER A 735 2.53 -26.61 -5.58
CA SER A 735 1.54 -27.01 -6.61
C SER A 735 0.28 -27.68 -6.04
N ASP A 736 0.38 -28.25 -4.83
CA ASP A 736 -0.68 -29.02 -4.17
C ASP A 736 -1.43 -28.21 -3.10
N ALA A 737 -1.11 -26.91 -2.96
CA ALA A 737 -1.79 -26.04 -2.00
C ALA A 737 -3.26 -25.83 -2.39
N VAL A 738 -4.13 -25.89 -1.37
CA VAL A 738 -5.58 -25.74 -1.55
C VAL A 738 -5.96 -24.29 -1.88
N VAL A 739 -5.32 -23.33 -1.23
CA VAL A 739 -5.50 -21.90 -1.47
C VAL A 739 -4.36 -21.40 -2.35
N GLY A 740 -4.69 -20.89 -3.54
CA GLY A 740 -3.70 -20.31 -4.44
C GLY A 740 -3.07 -19.01 -3.91
N PRO A 741 -2.10 -18.44 -4.65
CA PRO A 741 -1.43 -17.22 -4.23
C PRO A 741 -2.37 -16.02 -4.29
N VAL A 742 -2.16 -15.08 -3.38
CA VAL A 742 -2.92 -13.82 -3.29
C VAL A 742 -2.15 -12.61 -3.81
N SER A 743 -0.82 -12.70 -3.89
CA SER A 743 0.08 -11.65 -4.40
C SER A 743 0.93 -12.20 -5.55
N ALA A 744 1.44 -11.32 -6.43
CA ALA A 744 2.25 -11.73 -7.58
C ALA A 744 3.63 -12.29 -7.21
N ALA A 745 4.18 -11.91 -6.05
CA ALA A 745 5.44 -12.43 -5.53
C ALA A 745 5.22 -13.32 -4.30
N PRO A 746 6.04 -14.37 -4.08
CA PRO A 746 5.84 -15.34 -3.01
C PRO A 746 5.80 -14.75 -1.60
N TYR A 747 6.57 -13.70 -1.37
CA TYR A 747 6.69 -13.00 -0.08
C TYR A 747 6.24 -11.53 -0.18
N GLY A 748 5.35 -11.23 -1.13
CA GLY A 748 4.84 -9.88 -1.36
C GLY A 748 5.98 -8.88 -1.60
N SER A 749 6.00 -7.82 -0.80
CA SER A 749 7.04 -6.78 -0.84
C SER A 749 8.20 -7.12 0.10
N ALA A 750 9.01 -8.11 -0.26
CA ALA A 750 10.01 -8.69 0.63
C ALA A 750 11.06 -7.69 1.14
N SER A 751 11.50 -6.73 0.32
CA SER A 751 12.55 -5.77 0.70
C SER A 751 12.21 -4.89 1.90
N ILE A 752 10.94 -4.59 2.15
CA ILE A 752 10.53 -3.75 3.29
C ILE A 752 10.28 -4.56 4.58
N LEU A 753 10.32 -5.89 4.53
CA LEU A 753 10.24 -6.73 5.73
C LEU A 753 11.46 -6.54 6.65
N VAL A 754 12.58 -6.04 6.11
CA VAL A 754 13.78 -5.69 6.88
C VAL A 754 13.48 -4.65 7.97
N ILE A 755 12.50 -3.76 7.74
CA ILE A 755 12.13 -2.66 8.63
C ILE A 755 11.51 -3.21 9.92
N SER A 756 10.48 -4.05 9.78
CA SER A 756 9.82 -4.68 10.93
C SER A 756 10.75 -5.65 11.64
N TYR A 757 11.60 -6.36 10.90
CA TYR A 757 12.59 -7.27 11.47
C TYR A 757 13.59 -6.56 12.38
N ILE A 758 14.19 -5.46 11.91
CA ILE A 758 15.18 -4.71 12.68
C ILE A 758 14.53 -3.90 13.82
N TYR A 759 13.28 -3.43 13.66
CA TYR A 759 12.49 -2.86 14.77
C TYR A 759 12.36 -3.87 15.94
N ILE A 760 11.92 -5.10 15.66
CA ILE A 760 11.76 -6.14 16.68
C ILE A 760 13.12 -6.49 17.32
N LEU A 761 14.20 -6.57 16.55
CA LEU A 761 15.56 -6.80 17.07
C LEU A 761 16.00 -5.73 18.06
N MET A 762 15.72 -4.46 17.78
CA MET A 762 16.17 -3.35 18.61
C MET A 762 15.28 -3.16 19.83
N MET A 763 13.99 -3.46 19.72
CA MET A 763 13.03 -3.32 20.82
C MET A 763 13.08 -4.50 21.80
N GLY A 764 13.19 -5.73 21.30
CA GLY A 764 12.99 -6.94 22.10
C GLY A 764 11.60 -7.01 22.75
N GLY A 765 11.33 -8.06 23.54
CA GLY A 765 10.00 -8.24 24.16
C GLY A 765 9.62 -7.14 25.15
N GLU A 766 10.55 -6.70 25.99
CA GLU A 766 10.31 -5.63 26.99
C GLU A 766 10.08 -4.27 26.34
N GLY A 767 10.86 -3.91 25.32
CA GLY A 767 10.72 -2.65 24.60
C GLY A 767 9.40 -2.58 23.83
N LEU A 768 9.01 -3.66 23.17
CA LEU A 768 7.71 -3.76 22.49
C LEU A 768 6.54 -3.63 23.47
N THR A 769 6.62 -4.29 24.63
CA THR A 769 5.59 -4.16 25.68
C THR A 769 5.50 -2.72 26.17
N ARG A 770 6.64 -2.06 26.41
CA ARG A 770 6.69 -0.67 26.86
C ARG A 770 6.14 0.30 25.80
N ALA A 771 6.37 0.06 24.52
CA ALA A 771 5.77 0.83 23.43
C ALA A 771 4.23 0.80 23.52
N THR A 772 3.65 -0.39 23.63
CA THR A 772 2.20 -0.58 23.80
C THR A 772 1.66 0.15 25.04
N GLU A 773 2.32 0.02 26.19
CA GLU A 773 1.92 0.70 27.44
C GLU A 773 1.88 2.22 27.28
N VAL A 774 2.87 2.79 26.58
CA VAL A 774 2.97 4.24 26.38
C VAL A 774 2.01 4.73 25.30
N ALA A 775 1.73 3.95 24.26
CA ALA A 775 0.68 4.29 23.28
C ALA A 775 -0.69 4.45 23.98
N ILE A 776 -1.03 3.53 24.89
CA ILE A 776 -2.26 3.60 25.70
C ILE A 776 -2.23 4.80 26.67
N LEU A 777 -1.08 5.06 27.32
CA LEU A 777 -0.93 6.23 28.19
C LEU A 777 -1.14 7.54 27.41
N ASN A 778 -0.51 7.69 26.24
CA ASN A 778 -0.59 8.88 25.41
C ASN A 778 -2.04 9.15 24.99
N ALA A 779 -2.77 8.11 24.56
CA ALA A 779 -4.18 8.23 24.20
C ALA A 779 -5.07 8.62 25.39
N ASN A 780 -4.87 7.98 26.55
CA ASN A 780 -5.62 8.34 27.77
C ASN A 780 -5.29 9.75 28.27
N TYR A 781 -4.06 10.23 28.09
CA TYR A 781 -3.65 11.59 28.40
C TYR A 781 -4.40 12.61 27.54
N ILE A 782 -4.41 12.41 26.21
CA ILE A 782 -5.18 13.25 25.27
C ILE A 782 -6.66 13.20 25.62
N ALA A 783 -7.23 12.00 25.79
CA ALA A 783 -8.63 11.83 26.14
C ALA A 783 -9.00 12.61 27.40
N LYS A 784 -8.16 12.57 28.44
CA LYS A 784 -8.40 13.30 29.69
C LYS A 784 -8.32 14.82 29.51
N ARG A 785 -7.40 15.31 28.69
CA ARG A 785 -7.24 16.75 28.42
C ARG A 785 -8.35 17.33 27.55
N LEU A 786 -8.88 16.56 26.61
CA LEU A 786 -9.88 17.04 25.65
C LEU A 786 -11.32 16.83 26.10
N ASP A 787 -11.61 15.86 26.96
CA ASP A 787 -12.97 15.52 27.43
C ASP A 787 -13.82 16.73 27.88
N PRO A 788 -13.30 17.72 28.64
CA PRO A 788 -14.09 18.89 29.04
C PRO A 788 -14.48 19.82 27.89
N HIS A 789 -13.86 19.67 26.73
CA HIS A 789 -13.99 20.56 25.57
C HIS A 789 -14.70 19.87 24.40
N PHE A 790 -14.35 18.61 24.16
CA PHE A 790 -14.97 17.70 23.22
C PHE A 790 -15.17 16.37 23.94
N PRO A 791 -16.42 16.00 24.28
CA PRO A 791 -16.68 14.76 25.03
C PRO A 791 -16.04 13.55 24.37
N VAL A 792 -15.39 12.69 25.15
CA VAL A 792 -14.88 11.41 24.64
C VAL A 792 -16.05 10.44 24.53
N LEU A 793 -16.28 9.93 23.33
CA LEU A 793 -17.52 9.24 22.98
C LEU A 793 -17.61 7.85 23.60
N TYR A 794 -16.50 7.10 23.63
CA TYR A 794 -16.46 5.72 24.09
C TYR A 794 -15.34 5.50 25.09
N ARG A 795 -15.63 4.73 26.15
CA ARG A 795 -14.72 4.39 27.25
C ARG A 795 -15.12 3.03 27.82
N ASN A 796 -14.17 2.31 28.38
CA ASN A 796 -14.49 1.12 29.16
C ASN A 796 -15.15 1.48 30.51
N HIS A 797 -15.51 0.46 31.29
CA HIS A 797 -16.19 0.63 32.58
C HIS A 797 -15.37 1.41 33.65
N ASN A 798 -14.05 1.53 33.48
CA ASN A 798 -13.17 2.33 34.34
C ASN A 798 -12.88 3.73 33.76
N GLY A 799 -13.56 4.12 32.67
CA GLY A 799 -13.37 5.41 32.01
C GLY A 799 -12.09 5.50 31.17
N ARG A 800 -11.47 4.36 30.82
CA ARG A 800 -10.23 4.28 30.03
C ARG A 800 -10.52 4.04 28.54
N VAL A 801 -9.57 4.47 27.71
CA VAL A 801 -9.48 4.15 26.28
C VAL A 801 -8.26 3.24 26.03
N ALA A 802 -8.16 2.65 24.85
CA ALA A 802 -6.99 1.88 24.43
C ALA A 802 -5.87 2.79 23.90
N HIS A 803 -5.35 2.53 22.70
CA HIS A 803 -4.31 3.31 22.02
C HIS A 803 -4.83 4.52 21.24
N GLU A 804 -6.15 4.66 21.13
CA GLU A 804 -6.83 5.75 20.43
C GLU A 804 -8.11 6.17 21.15
N CYS A 805 -8.64 7.36 20.85
CA CYS A 805 -9.91 7.83 21.39
C CYS A 805 -10.73 8.61 20.36
N ILE A 806 -12.05 8.60 20.52
CA ILE A 806 -12.97 9.40 19.69
C ILE A 806 -13.48 10.58 20.50
N VAL A 807 -13.30 11.79 19.98
CA VAL A 807 -13.91 13.02 20.54
C VAL A 807 -15.11 13.43 19.69
N ASP A 808 -16.17 13.90 20.35
CA ASP A 808 -17.46 14.19 19.74
C ASP A 808 -17.78 15.69 19.65
N PRO A 809 -17.54 16.34 18.50
CA PRO A 809 -17.93 17.73 18.28
C PRO A 809 -19.39 17.89 17.82
N ARG A 810 -20.15 16.80 17.62
CA ARG A 810 -21.50 16.87 16.97
C ARG A 810 -22.47 17.77 17.75
N GLY A 811 -22.40 17.75 19.08
CA GLY A 811 -23.20 18.61 19.95
C GLY A 811 -22.97 20.11 19.72
N LEU A 812 -21.78 20.50 19.24
CA LEU A 812 -21.42 21.90 18.98
C LEU A 812 -22.02 22.42 17.67
N LYS A 813 -22.33 21.53 16.71
CA LYS A 813 -22.82 21.92 15.39
C LYS A 813 -24.17 22.64 15.45
N ALA A 814 -25.08 22.20 16.32
CA ALA A 814 -26.43 22.78 16.41
C ALA A 814 -26.43 24.25 16.87
N GLY A 815 -25.50 24.62 17.77
CA GLY A 815 -25.40 25.98 18.31
C GLY A 815 -24.47 26.91 17.53
N SER A 816 -23.48 26.37 16.81
CA SER A 816 -22.44 27.16 16.14
C SER A 816 -22.40 27.04 14.62
N GLY A 817 -23.03 26.02 14.03
CA GLY A 817 -22.87 25.67 12.63
C GLY A 817 -21.48 25.10 12.26
N VAL A 818 -20.57 24.96 13.22
CA VAL A 818 -19.22 24.43 13.00
C VAL A 818 -19.28 22.94 12.70
N THR A 819 -18.55 22.53 11.67
CA THR A 819 -18.45 21.13 11.24
C THR A 819 -17.09 20.53 11.61
N VAL A 820 -16.99 19.20 11.53
CA VAL A 820 -15.70 18.51 11.72
C VAL A 820 -14.67 18.91 10.66
N ASP A 821 -15.11 19.23 9.44
CA ASP A 821 -14.25 19.75 8.39
C ASP A 821 -13.64 21.11 8.79
N ASP A 822 -14.45 22.01 9.37
CA ASP A 822 -13.96 23.30 9.85
C ASP A 822 -12.86 23.14 10.92
N ILE A 823 -13.05 22.21 11.86
CA ILE A 823 -12.04 21.87 12.89
C ILE A 823 -10.77 21.31 12.24
N ALA A 824 -10.92 20.36 11.31
CA ALA A 824 -9.82 19.72 10.62
C ALA A 824 -8.99 20.71 9.78
N LYS A 825 -9.64 21.61 9.04
CA LYS A 825 -8.96 22.65 8.29
C LYS A 825 -8.31 23.68 9.21
N ARG A 826 -8.95 24.00 10.35
CA ARG A 826 -8.38 24.94 11.32
C ARG A 826 -7.12 24.39 11.99
N LEU A 827 -7.03 23.08 12.23
CA LEU A 827 -5.80 22.45 12.75
C LEU A 827 -4.57 22.69 11.87
N ILE A 828 -4.74 22.85 10.55
CA ILE A 828 -3.65 23.20 9.63
C ILE A 828 -3.00 24.52 10.05
N ASP A 829 -3.79 25.52 10.44
CA ASP A 829 -3.27 26.82 10.88
C ASP A 829 -2.48 26.71 12.19
N TYR A 830 -2.79 25.69 13.01
CA TYR A 830 -2.03 25.33 14.21
C TYR A 830 -0.82 24.43 13.94
N GLY A 831 -0.58 24.06 12.66
CA GLY A 831 0.56 23.25 12.23
C GLY A 831 0.35 21.75 12.41
N PHE A 832 -0.90 21.27 12.41
CA PHE A 832 -1.22 19.85 12.54
C PHE A 832 -1.99 19.31 11.33
N HIS A 833 -1.70 18.06 10.98
CA HIS A 833 -2.62 17.25 10.21
C HIS A 833 -3.83 16.88 11.11
N ALA A 834 -5.03 16.85 10.54
CA ALA A 834 -6.21 16.44 11.28
C ALA A 834 -6.14 14.96 11.70
N PRO A 835 -6.77 14.57 12.83
CA PRO A 835 -7.05 13.18 13.14
C PRO A 835 -7.95 12.51 12.10
N THR A 836 -8.21 11.21 12.26
CA THR A 836 -9.13 10.49 11.37
C THR A 836 -10.54 11.09 11.51
N MET A 837 -11.15 11.45 10.38
CA MET A 837 -12.41 12.20 10.37
C MET A 837 -13.59 11.32 10.00
N SER A 838 -14.70 11.47 10.73
CA SER A 838 -16.01 10.86 10.41
C SER A 838 -16.02 9.33 10.24
N PHE A 839 -15.01 8.65 10.79
CA PHE A 839 -14.93 7.20 10.87
C PHE A 839 -14.35 6.81 12.24
N PRO A 840 -14.87 5.76 12.91
CA PRO A 840 -16.04 4.95 12.51
C PRO A 840 -17.39 5.66 12.70
N VAL A 841 -17.43 6.79 13.41
CA VAL A 841 -18.67 7.54 13.66
C VAL A 841 -18.71 8.81 12.80
N PRO A 842 -19.76 9.02 11.98
CA PRO A 842 -19.89 10.24 11.18
C PRO A 842 -19.90 11.51 12.03
N GLY A 843 -19.11 12.51 11.64
CA GLY A 843 -19.04 13.80 12.32
C GLY A 843 -18.14 13.87 13.56
N THR A 844 -17.34 12.83 13.84
CA THR A 844 -16.38 12.81 14.96
C THR A 844 -14.92 12.85 14.49
N LEU A 845 -13.99 12.96 15.45
CA LEU A 845 -12.54 12.86 15.24
C LEU A 845 -11.98 11.71 16.07
N MET A 846 -11.24 10.81 15.43
CA MET A 846 -10.55 9.69 16.07
C MET A 846 -9.04 9.94 16.11
N ILE A 847 -8.50 9.97 17.33
CA ILE A 847 -7.16 10.47 17.66
C ILE A 847 -6.31 9.30 18.18
N GLU A 848 -5.22 9.00 17.47
CA GLU A 848 -4.21 8.02 17.89
C GLU A 848 -2.83 8.68 17.91
N PRO A 849 -2.24 8.96 19.08
CA PRO A 849 -0.96 9.65 19.18
C PRO A 849 0.27 8.75 19.00
N THR A 850 0.10 7.42 19.17
CA THR A 850 1.20 6.44 19.28
C THR A 850 2.13 6.69 20.48
N GLU A 851 3.09 5.80 20.67
CA GLU A 851 4.13 5.87 21.70
C GLU A 851 5.29 6.82 21.35
N SER A 852 5.44 7.18 20.07
CA SER A 852 6.63 7.90 19.58
C SER A 852 6.59 9.40 19.82
N GLU A 853 5.42 9.94 20.15
CA GLU A 853 5.22 11.37 20.31
C GLU A 853 5.53 11.84 21.72
N SER A 854 6.34 12.89 21.83
CA SER A 854 6.70 13.48 23.12
C SER A 854 5.50 14.12 23.80
N LYS A 855 5.50 14.18 25.15
CA LYS A 855 4.46 14.89 25.90
C LYS A 855 4.26 16.34 25.43
N ALA A 856 5.34 17.04 25.07
CA ALA A 856 5.27 18.40 24.57
C ALA A 856 4.46 18.51 23.26
N GLU A 857 4.57 17.52 22.37
CA GLU A 857 3.79 17.47 21.13
C GLU A 857 2.32 17.13 21.39
N LEU A 858 2.06 16.20 22.32
CA LEU A 858 0.70 15.91 22.78
C LEU A 858 0.02 17.15 23.39
N ASP A 859 0.77 17.92 24.18
CA ASP A 859 0.30 19.18 24.76
C ASP A 859 0.00 20.21 23.68
N ARG A 860 0.90 20.41 22.70
CA ARG A 860 0.67 21.32 21.55
C ARG A 860 -0.62 20.97 20.81
N PHE A 861 -0.86 19.69 20.54
CA PHE A 861 -2.08 19.25 19.87
C PHE A 861 -3.32 19.48 20.74
N CYS A 862 -3.26 19.12 22.03
CA CYS A 862 -4.39 19.34 22.95
C CYS A 862 -4.72 20.83 23.08
N ASP A 863 -3.70 21.68 23.21
CA ASP A 863 -3.87 23.12 23.36
C ASP A 863 -4.41 23.75 22.05
N ALA A 864 -4.02 23.24 20.88
CA ALA A 864 -4.62 23.63 19.60
C ALA A 864 -6.11 23.29 19.52
N MET A 865 -6.49 22.06 19.87
CA MET A 865 -7.90 21.65 19.94
C MET A 865 -8.70 22.50 20.94
N ILE A 866 -8.14 22.77 22.12
CA ILE A 866 -8.79 23.60 23.15
C ILE A 866 -8.93 25.05 22.67
N ALA A 867 -7.95 25.59 21.95
CA ALA A 867 -8.04 26.91 21.35
C ALA A 867 -9.13 26.95 20.27
N ILE A 868 -9.22 25.93 19.42
CA ILE A 868 -10.32 25.76 18.46
C ILE A 868 -11.68 25.73 19.17
N ARG A 869 -11.81 25.02 20.31
CA ARG A 869 -13.04 25.05 21.10
C ARG A 869 -13.43 26.46 21.56
N ARG A 870 -12.46 27.32 21.87
CA ARG A 870 -12.70 28.73 22.21
C ARG A 870 -13.15 29.53 20.98
N GLU A 871 -12.57 29.28 19.81
CA GLU A 871 -13.06 29.88 18.56
C GLU A 871 -14.50 29.47 18.23
N ILE A 872 -14.88 28.21 18.54
CA ILE A 872 -16.27 27.76 18.44
C ILE A 872 -17.17 28.54 19.42
N ALA A 873 -16.71 28.76 20.66
CA ALA A 873 -17.45 29.57 21.65
C ALA A 873 -17.63 31.03 21.21
N ASP A 874 -16.67 31.59 20.49
CA ASP A 874 -16.79 32.93 19.90
C ASP A 874 -17.91 32.98 18.85
N VAL A 875 -18.12 31.91 18.07
CA VAL A 875 -19.28 31.78 17.17
C VAL A 875 -20.58 31.64 17.97
N GLU A 876 -20.61 30.75 18.98
CA GLU A 876 -21.79 30.52 19.83
C GLU A 876 -22.26 31.80 20.56
N SER A 877 -21.30 32.64 20.98
CA SER A 877 -21.57 33.93 21.65
C SER A 877 -21.84 35.09 20.69
N GLY A 878 -21.73 34.88 19.38
CA GLY A 878 -22.05 35.88 18.36
C GLY A 878 -20.95 36.90 18.08
N ARG A 879 -19.69 36.64 18.45
CA ARG A 879 -18.54 37.50 18.09
C ARG A 879 -18.40 37.66 16.57
N PHE A 880 -18.65 36.58 15.83
CA PHE A 880 -18.79 36.57 14.36
C PHE A 880 -19.73 35.43 13.93
N LYS A 881 -20.34 35.56 12.74
CA LYS A 881 -21.06 34.46 12.10
C LYS A 881 -20.07 33.37 11.67
N ILE A 882 -20.52 32.11 11.62
CA ILE A 882 -19.69 30.98 11.18
C ILE A 882 -19.05 31.23 9.81
N GLU A 883 -19.80 31.80 8.86
CA GLU A 883 -19.32 32.09 7.50
C GLU A 883 -18.13 33.06 7.47
N ALA A 884 -18.01 33.92 8.47
CA ALA A 884 -16.95 34.93 8.58
C ALA A 884 -15.91 34.58 9.65
N SER A 885 -15.95 33.36 10.19
CA SER A 885 -15.06 32.91 11.27
C SER A 885 -13.70 32.41 10.75
N PRO A 886 -12.64 32.40 11.59
CA PRO A 886 -11.39 31.73 11.27
C PRO A 886 -11.59 30.25 10.90
N LEU A 887 -12.57 29.58 11.53
CA LEU A 887 -12.90 28.17 11.30
C LEU A 887 -13.39 27.90 9.88
N ARG A 888 -14.24 28.76 9.31
CA ARG A 888 -14.75 28.59 7.93
C ARG A 888 -13.72 28.99 6.89
N HIS A 889 -12.90 29.99 7.18
CA HIS A 889 -11.86 30.48 6.28
C HIS A 889 -10.57 29.65 6.30
N ALA A 890 -10.39 28.76 7.27
CA ALA A 890 -9.23 27.88 7.32
C ALA A 890 -9.19 26.90 6.14
N PRO A 891 -7.99 26.52 5.66
CA PRO A 891 -6.68 26.99 6.12
C PRO A 891 -6.31 28.38 5.56
N HIS A 892 -5.46 29.10 6.29
CA HIS A 892 -4.90 30.39 5.87
C HIS A 892 -3.53 30.21 5.22
N THR A 893 -3.42 30.66 3.98
CA THR A 893 -2.23 30.57 3.12
C THR A 893 -1.31 31.78 3.26
N VAL A 894 -0.14 31.74 2.63
CA VAL A 894 0.75 32.91 2.52
C VAL A 894 0.07 34.08 1.78
N HIS A 895 -0.84 33.79 0.85
CA HIS A 895 -1.57 34.81 0.11
C HIS A 895 -2.52 35.61 1.02
N ASP A 896 -3.13 34.96 2.01
CA ASP A 896 -4.00 35.63 2.99
C ASP A 896 -3.25 36.69 3.82
N ILE A 897 -1.95 36.47 4.09
CA ILE A 897 -1.10 37.48 4.74
C ILE A 897 -0.69 38.59 3.79
N ALA A 898 -0.35 38.23 2.55
CA ALA A 898 0.25 39.12 1.58
C ALA A 898 -0.76 40.10 0.94
N GLU A 899 -2.06 39.82 1.01
CA GLU A 899 -3.10 40.73 0.52
C GLU A 899 -3.04 42.09 1.21
N ASP A 900 -3.16 43.19 0.46
CA ASP A 900 -3.17 44.55 1.01
C ASP A 900 -4.39 44.78 1.93
N LYS A 901 -5.56 44.32 1.48
CA LYS A 901 -6.84 44.47 2.18
C LYS A 901 -7.15 43.21 2.98
N TRP A 902 -7.66 43.38 4.20
CA TRP A 902 -8.11 42.28 5.05
C TRP A 902 -9.53 42.58 5.52
N ASP A 903 -10.52 41.99 4.85
CA ASP A 903 -11.94 42.22 5.10
C ASP A 903 -12.56 41.04 5.87
N ARG A 904 -11.98 40.74 7.04
CA ARG A 904 -12.46 39.68 7.94
C ARG A 904 -12.61 40.25 9.36
N PRO A 905 -13.60 39.77 10.15
CA PRO A 905 -13.91 40.32 11.48
C PRO A 905 -12.92 39.91 12.58
N TYR A 906 -11.83 39.26 12.23
CA TYR A 906 -10.73 38.83 13.10
C TYR A 906 -9.42 39.30 12.47
N SER A 907 -8.35 39.44 13.25
CA SER A 907 -7.06 39.93 12.75
C SER A 907 -6.32 38.88 11.91
N ARG A 908 -5.39 39.32 11.04
CA ARG A 908 -4.44 38.43 10.35
C ARG A 908 -3.67 37.54 11.33
N ALA A 909 -3.33 38.07 12.50
CA ALA A 909 -2.64 37.30 13.54
C ALA A 909 -3.52 36.17 14.09
N GLU A 910 -4.80 36.44 14.38
CA GLU A 910 -5.74 35.41 14.83
C GLU A 910 -5.95 34.33 13.76
N GLY A 911 -6.07 34.71 12.48
CA GLY A 911 -6.19 33.74 11.39
C GLY A 911 -4.92 32.94 11.14
N CYS A 912 -3.81 33.64 10.91
CA CYS A 912 -2.59 33.06 10.34
C CYS A 912 -1.52 32.69 11.38
N PHE A 913 -1.59 33.18 12.61
CA PHE A 913 -0.65 32.83 13.68
C PHE A 913 -1.41 32.60 14.98
N PRO A 914 -2.32 31.61 15.01
CA PRO A 914 -3.06 31.33 16.22
C PRO A 914 -2.11 30.98 17.38
N ALA A 915 -2.55 31.20 18.62
CA ALA A 915 -1.71 31.03 19.79
C ALA A 915 -1.09 29.63 19.85
N GLY A 916 0.21 29.55 20.17
CA GLY A 916 0.97 28.29 20.21
C GLY A 916 1.68 27.92 18.90
N THR A 917 1.48 28.69 17.82
CA THR A 917 2.22 28.50 16.57
C THR A 917 3.58 29.20 16.58
N SER A 918 4.62 28.53 16.06
CA SER A 918 5.91 29.16 15.81
C SER A 918 5.76 30.21 14.71
N ARG A 919 6.28 31.42 14.90
CA ARG A 919 6.31 32.44 13.84
C ARG A 919 7.45 32.25 12.84
N THR A 920 8.47 31.47 13.23
CA THR A 920 9.66 31.19 12.40
C THR A 920 9.50 29.88 11.63
N ASP A 921 8.89 28.88 12.25
CA ASP A 921 8.85 27.50 11.74
C ASP A 921 7.43 27.05 11.36
N LYS A 922 6.51 28.02 11.18
CA LYS A 922 5.14 27.73 10.73
C LYS A 922 5.16 26.98 9.39
N TYR A 923 4.45 25.86 9.34
CA TYR A 923 4.08 25.26 8.06
C TYR A 923 3.04 26.12 7.36
N TRP A 924 3.32 26.51 6.12
CA TRP A 924 2.40 27.26 5.27
C TRP A 924 1.70 26.32 4.32
N CYS A 925 0.38 26.25 4.46
CA CYS A 925 -0.45 25.52 3.53
C CYS A 925 -0.37 26.14 2.13
N PRO A 926 -0.09 25.36 1.07
CA PRO A 926 0.10 25.88 -0.29
C PRO A 926 -1.18 26.36 -0.98
N VAL A 927 -2.36 25.91 -0.54
CA VAL A 927 -3.66 26.24 -1.15
C VAL A 927 -4.71 26.53 -0.08
N GLY A 928 -5.77 27.26 -0.43
CA GLY A 928 -6.94 27.44 0.43
C GLY A 928 -7.76 26.14 0.57
N ARG A 929 -8.94 26.23 1.19
CA ARG A 929 -9.83 25.07 1.35
C ARG A 929 -10.24 24.53 -0.02
N VAL A 930 -10.05 23.23 -0.27
CA VAL A 930 -10.35 22.61 -1.56
C VAL A 930 -11.85 22.33 -1.72
N ASP A 931 -12.41 22.64 -2.89
CA ASP A 931 -13.80 22.30 -3.22
C ASP A 931 -13.91 20.83 -3.69
N ASN A 932 -14.45 19.98 -2.83
CA ASN A 932 -14.63 18.56 -3.12
C ASN A 932 -15.75 18.30 -4.15
N VAL A 933 -16.80 19.13 -4.17
CA VAL A 933 -17.98 18.93 -5.04
C VAL A 933 -17.67 19.39 -6.45
N HIS A 934 -16.94 20.49 -6.60
CA HIS A 934 -16.50 20.98 -7.90
C HIS A 934 -15.66 19.93 -8.64
N GLY A 935 -14.65 19.35 -8.00
CA GLY A 935 -13.77 18.36 -8.62
C GLY A 935 -14.48 17.07 -9.07
N ASP A 936 -15.44 16.59 -8.28
CA ASP A 936 -16.23 15.39 -8.67
C ASP A 936 -17.21 15.69 -9.83
N ARG A 937 -17.67 16.95 -9.99
CA ARG A 937 -18.52 17.38 -11.11
C ARG A 937 -17.71 17.66 -12.37
N ASN A 938 -16.49 18.18 -12.23
CA ASN A 938 -15.57 18.55 -13.31
C ASN A 938 -14.33 17.65 -13.28
N LEU A 939 -14.54 16.36 -13.51
CA LEU A 939 -13.50 15.36 -13.32
C LEU A 939 -12.36 15.50 -14.35
N VAL A 940 -11.20 15.93 -13.89
CA VAL A 940 -9.94 16.00 -14.65
C VAL A 940 -8.89 15.19 -13.91
N CYS A 941 -8.41 14.08 -14.50
CA CYS A 941 -7.54 13.09 -13.85
C CYS A 941 -6.16 12.92 -14.51
N SER A 942 -5.82 13.78 -15.45
CA SER A 942 -4.51 13.87 -16.09
C SER A 942 -4.19 15.34 -16.36
N CYS A 943 -2.91 15.68 -16.50
CA CYS A 943 -2.49 17.05 -16.78
C CYS A 943 -3.09 17.51 -18.11
N PRO A 944 -4.03 18.49 -18.10
CA PRO A 944 -4.61 18.96 -19.33
C PRO A 944 -3.54 19.70 -20.16
N PRO A 945 -3.68 19.75 -21.49
CA PRO A 945 -2.86 20.61 -22.34
C PRO A 945 -2.77 22.03 -21.78
N VAL A 946 -1.59 22.67 -21.90
CA VAL A 946 -1.36 24.04 -21.42
C VAL A 946 -2.38 25.04 -22.01
N ALA A 947 -2.85 24.78 -23.24
CA ALA A 947 -3.88 25.58 -23.91
C ALA A 947 -5.24 25.58 -23.17
N ASP A 948 -5.58 24.51 -22.45
CA ASP A 948 -6.85 24.38 -21.73
C ASP A 948 -6.84 25.20 -20.43
N TYR A 949 -5.66 25.43 -19.84
CA TYR A 949 -5.50 26.38 -18.72
C TYR A 949 -5.65 27.84 -19.15
N ALA A 950 -5.33 28.17 -20.42
CA ALA A 950 -5.44 29.53 -20.93
C ALA A 950 -6.89 30.00 -21.13
N GLN A 951 -7.84 29.07 -21.38
CA GLN A 951 -9.27 29.38 -21.51
C GLN A 951 -10.02 29.48 -20.17
N ALA A 952 -9.48 28.93 -19.07
CA ALA A 952 -10.11 29.03 -17.75
C ALA A 952 -9.74 30.34 -17.01
N ALA A 953 -8.80 31.12 -17.55
CA ALA A 953 -8.34 32.40 -17.01
C ALA A 953 -8.89 33.63 -17.78
N GLU A 954 -9.73 33.41 -18.80
CA GLU A 954 -10.59 34.41 -19.45
C GLU A 954 -12.05 34.21 -19.02
#